data_AF-A0A8C5XXI8-F1
#
_entry.id   AF-A0A8C5XXI8-F1
#
_cell.length_a   1.000
_cell.length_b   1.000
_cell.length_c   1.000
_cell.angle_alpha   90.00
_cell.angle_beta   90.00
_cell.angle_gamma   90.00
#
_symmetry.space_group_name_H-M   'P 1'
#
loop_
_entity.id
_entity.type
_entity.pdbx_description
1 polymer ?
#
loop_
_entity_poly.entity_id
_entity_poly.type
_entity_poly.pdbx_seq_one_letter_code
_entity_poly.pdbx_strand_id
1 'polypeptide(L)'
;TCLQSLVIEKFGEETWEKLKASAQVQDTFMTYTVYDDTITIKLIQEACKTLGVPMEAILKLFGEYFFKFCKMSGYDRMLRTLGGNLTEFIENLDALHSYLALSYQEMNAPSFRVERAADGKMLLHYYSDRSGLCHIVPGIIEAVAKDFFDLDVTMDILDMNEEVERTGKKEHVVFLIVQKACRKMRKAKAARLRDSQDNQSDQEALQAAFLRMKEKYLSVSACPVKKSRWDVVRTDFLFLCPGHLVNTFEPIYPERLWIEEKTFCNAFPFHIVFDESLQIKQAGVTIQKYVPGLQTQKIRLDEYFSIIHPQITFDISSICKFINSQFVLKTRREMMPEAWKHQPTLKLRGQMIWMESTRCMMYMCSPKLRSLQELEQRKMHLSDIAPHDTTRDLILLNQQRLAEIELSNQLERKKEELRVLSQHLAIEKKKTETLLYAMLPEHVANQLKEGEFKTCTILFSDVVTFTNICAACEPIQIVNMLNSMYSKFDRLTSVHEVYKVETIGDAYMVVGGVPVPTGSHALRVANFALGMRISAKEVMNPVTGEPIQIRVGIHTGPVLAGVVGDKMPRYCLFGDTVNTASRMESHGLPDKVHLSPTAYRALENQGFEIIERGEIEVKGKGKMTTYFLIQNLNATKDEIMGRPITPLDHKGKQKRMVLSLMSNTFSTNNLRYIEGSPWVLRANTGTSPPTTKLQGSAQIHLSNFCCVKGPSTGTSRAGQGCWASCLGDGRQKFLSWAPIHLS
;
A
#
# COMPACT_ATOMS: atom_id res chain seq x y z
N THR A 1 -5.45 -25.07 -20.69
CA THR A 1 -5.31 -25.27 -19.22
C THR A 1 -6.34 -26.24 -18.65
N CYS A 2 -7.66 -26.03 -18.81
CA CYS A 2 -8.66 -26.96 -18.26
C CYS A 2 -8.51 -28.40 -18.81
N LEU A 3 -8.26 -28.56 -20.12
CA LEU A 3 -8.07 -29.87 -20.73
C LEU A 3 -6.84 -30.58 -20.17
N GLN A 4 -5.76 -29.84 -19.94
CA GLN A 4 -4.54 -30.34 -19.28
C GLN A 4 -4.84 -30.81 -17.86
N SER A 5 -5.55 -30.00 -17.06
CA SER A 5 -5.94 -30.36 -15.69
C SER A 5 -6.79 -31.62 -15.66
N LEU A 6 -7.75 -31.76 -16.58
CA LEU A 6 -8.58 -32.95 -16.71
C LEU A 6 -7.71 -34.20 -16.95
N VAL A 7 -6.79 -34.13 -17.91
CA VAL A 7 -5.94 -35.28 -18.27
C VAL A 7 -5.03 -35.66 -17.10
N ILE A 8 -4.41 -34.68 -16.45
CA ILE A 8 -3.51 -34.92 -15.32
C ILE A 8 -4.26 -35.55 -14.15
N GLU A 9 -5.44 -35.02 -13.79
CA GLU A 9 -6.22 -35.51 -12.65
C GLU A 9 -6.81 -36.91 -12.90
N LYS A 10 -7.23 -37.22 -14.14
CA LYS A 10 -7.88 -38.49 -14.46
C LYS A 10 -6.93 -39.58 -14.93
N PHE A 11 -5.86 -39.22 -15.63
CA PHE A 11 -4.96 -40.16 -16.33
C PHE A 11 -3.48 -39.97 -15.97
N GLY A 12 -3.13 -39.01 -15.10
CA GLY A 12 -1.76 -38.76 -14.65
C GLY A 12 -0.92 -37.88 -15.59
N GLU A 13 0.19 -37.37 -15.07
CA GLU A 13 1.11 -36.49 -15.82
C GLU A 13 1.78 -37.20 -17.01
N GLU A 14 2.10 -38.49 -16.87
CA GLU A 14 2.72 -39.27 -17.96
C GLU A 14 1.84 -39.32 -19.22
N THR A 15 0.53 -39.45 -19.04
CA THR A 15 -0.45 -39.44 -20.15
C THR A 15 -0.49 -38.08 -20.83
N TRP A 16 -0.38 -36.99 -20.06
CA TRP A 16 -0.32 -35.64 -20.60
C TRP A 16 0.96 -35.38 -21.41
N GLU A 17 2.12 -35.81 -20.92
CA GLU A 17 3.40 -35.67 -21.66
C GLU A 17 3.39 -36.45 -22.98
N LYS A 18 2.80 -37.66 -23.00
CA LYS A 18 2.61 -38.43 -24.24
C LYS A 18 1.70 -37.71 -25.23
N LEU A 19 0.58 -37.16 -24.76
CA LEU A 19 -0.34 -36.40 -25.63
C LEU A 19 0.30 -35.13 -26.17
N LYS A 20 1.08 -34.42 -25.34
CA LYS A 20 1.81 -33.22 -25.74
C LYS A 20 2.85 -33.52 -26.83
N ALA A 21 3.62 -34.60 -26.65
CA ALA A 21 4.62 -35.04 -27.62
C ALA A 21 3.97 -35.45 -28.96
N SER A 22 2.88 -36.22 -28.91
CA SER A 22 2.15 -36.66 -30.12
C SER A 22 1.48 -35.51 -30.87
N ALA A 23 0.91 -34.53 -30.14
CA ALA A 23 0.22 -33.39 -30.73
C ALA A 23 1.16 -32.24 -31.16
N GLN A 24 2.47 -32.34 -30.87
CA GLN A 24 3.50 -31.31 -31.15
C GLN A 24 3.13 -29.92 -30.63
N VAL A 25 2.68 -29.85 -29.37
CA VAL A 25 2.22 -28.59 -28.76
C VAL A 25 3.25 -28.07 -27.74
N GLN A 26 3.28 -26.74 -27.55
CA GLN A 26 4.16 -26.04 -26.62
C GLN A 26 4.05 -26.53 -25.16
N ASP A 27 5.11 -26.28 -24.38
CA ASP A 27 5.28 -26.84 -23.03
C ASP A 27 4.34 -26.29 -21.95
N THR A 28 3.80 -25.08 -22.11
CA THR A 28 3.00 -24.44 -21.06
C THR A 28 1.85 -23.64 -21.66
N PHE A 29 0.64 -23.87 -21.14
CA PHE A 29 -0.55 -23.10 -21.49
C PHE A 29 -0.81 -22.03 -20.43
N MET A 30 -0.86 -20.77 -20.83
CA MET A 30 -1.26 -19.68 -19.95
C MET A 30 -2.77 -19.45 -20.06
N THR A 31 -3.44 -19.17 -18.94
CA THR A 31 -4.92 -19.05 -18.90
C THR A 31 -5.45 -17.82 -19.64
N TYR A 32 -4.67 -16.74 -19.73
CA TYR A 32 -5.07 -15.46 -20.34
C TYR A 32 -4.60 -15.27 -21.79
N THR A 33 -3.96 -16.29 -22.37
CA THR A 33 -3.52 -16.27 -23.77
C THR A 33 -4.48 -17.09 -24.62
N VAL A 34 -4.99 -16.49 -25.69
CA VAL A 34 -5.82 -17.20 -26.66
C VAL A 34 -4.93 -18.02 -27.58
N TYR A 35 -5.33 -19.26 -27.83
CA TYR A 35 -4.64 -20.19 -28.73
C TYR A 35 -5.59 -20.60 -29.84
N ASP A 36 -5.03 -20.96 -30.99
CA ASP A 36 -5.79 -21.39 -32.16
C ASP A 36 -6.58 -22.68 -31.88
N ASP A 37 -7.84 -22.74 -32.36
CA ASP A 37 -8.73 -23.89 -32.16
C ASP A 37 -8.15 -25.19 -32.74
N THR A 38 -7.27 -25.12 -33.74
CA THR A 38 -6.54 -26.27 -34.30
C THR A 38 -5.75 -27.02 -33.23
N ILE A 39 -5.22 -26.32 -32.23
CA ILE A 39 -4.47 -26.95 -31.12
C ILE A 39 -5.42 -27.77 -30.25
N THR A 40 -6.59 -27.19 -29.92
CA THR A 40 -7.60 -27.87 -29.10
C THR A 40 -8.14 -29.12 -29.79
N ILE A 41 -8.47 -29.01 -31.08
CA ILE A 41 -8.98 -30.13 -31.87
C ILE A 41 -7.91 -31.22 -32.01
N LYS A 42 -6.65 -30.87 -32.28
CA LYS A 42 -5.53 -31.84 -32.35
C LYS A 42 -5.34 -32.58 -31.03
N LEU A 43 -5.35 -31.87 -29.89
CA LEU A 43 -5.21 -32.50 -28.58
C LEU A 43 -6.35 -33.49 -28.29
N ILE A 44 -7.58 -33.13 -28.65
CA ILE A 44 -8.74 -34.02 -28.49
C ILE A 44 -8.61 -35.23 -29.42
N GLN A 45 -8.23 -35.06 -30.68
CA GLN A 45 -8.03 -36.15 -31.64
C GLN A 45 -6.96 -37.14 -31.17
N GLU A 46 -5.83 -36.65 -30.65
CA GLU A 46 -4.79 -37.52 -30.09
C GLU A 46 -5.24 -38.19 -28.78
N ALA A 47 -6.05 -37.52 -27.97
CA ALA A 47 -6.68 -38.12 -26.79
C ALA A 47 -7.65 -39.25 -27.18
N CYS A 48 -8.45 -39.09 -28.25
CA CYS A 48 -9.31 -40.14 -28.79
C CYS A 48 -8.49 -41.38 -29.20
N LYS A 49 -7.38 -41.17 -29.93
CA LYS A 49 -6.49 -42.26 -30.37
C LYS A 49 -5.85 -42.98 -29.20
N THR A 50 -5.40 -42.24 -28.20
CA THR A 50 -4.68 -42.81 -27.03
C THR A 50 -5.61 -43.54 -26.08
N LEU A 51 -6.83 -43.04 -25.87
CA LEU A 51 -7.79 -43.59 -24.91
C LEU A 51 -8.77 -44.59 -25.54
N GLY A 52 -8.90 -44.63 -26.87
CA GLY A 52 -9.83 -45.50 -27.58
C GLY A 52 -11.31 -45.13 -27.38
N VAL A 53 -11.58 -43.85 -27.09
CA VAL A 53 -12.92 -43.32 -26.78
C VAL A 53 -13.32 -42.32 -27.89
N PRO A 54 -14.61 -42.30 -28.32
CA PRO A 54 -15.07 -41.34 -29.32
C PRO A 54 -14.93 -39.88 -28.85
N MET A 55 -14.74 -38.97 -29.79
CA MET A 55 -14.56 -37.53 -29.55
C MET A 55 -15.71 -36.92 -28.75
N GLU A 56 -16.94 -37.33 -29.04
CA GLU A 56 -18.16 -36.85 -28.36
C GLU A 56 -18.14 -37.17 -26.86
N ALA A 57 -17.70 -38.37 -26.49
CA ALA A 57 -17.63 -38.79 -25.09
C ALA A 57 -16.51 -38.06 -24.34
N ILE A 58 -15.37 -37.79 -24.99
CA ILE A 58 -14.29 -36.98 -24.41
C ILE A 58 -14.73 -35.53 -24.21
N LEU A 59 -15.39 -34.93 -25.21
CA LEU A 59 -15.91 -33.55 -25.13
C LEU A 59 -16.98 -33.40 -24.06
N LYS A 60 -17.88 -34.39 -23.93
CA LYS A 60 -18.88 -34.42 -22.86
C LYS A 60 -18.24 -34.51 -21.47
N LEU A 61 -17.24 -35.39 -21.31
CA LEU A 61 -16.49 -35.53 -20.05
C LEU A 61 -15.67 -34.26 -19.74
N PHE A 62 -15.14 -33.62 -20.77
CA PHE A 62 -14.50 -32.31 -20.67
C PHE A 62 -15.48 -31.23 -20.20
N GLY A 63 -16.72 -31.18 -20.73
CA GLY A 63 -17.74 -30.25 -20.28
C GLY A 63 -18.10 -30.42 -18.79
N GLU A 64 -18.27 -31.67 -18.32
CA GLU A 64 -18.55 -31.95 -16.90
C GLU A 64 -17.40 -31.46 -16.00
N TYR A 65 -16.17 -31.72 -16.41
CA TYR A 65 -14.98 -31.28 -15.68
C TYR A 65 -14.79 -29.77 -15.76
N PHE A 66 -15.07 -29.15 -16.91
CA PHE A 66 -14.95 -27.71 -17.12
C PHE A 66 -15.83 -26.95 -16.13
N PHE A 67 -17.06 -27.39 -15.90
CA PHE A 67 -17.93 -26.81 -14.89
C PHE A 67 -17.33 -26.90 -13.47
N LYS A 68 -16.76 -28.05 -13.09
CA LYS A 68 -16.06 -28.22 -11.81
C LYS A 68 -14.82 -27.32 -11.72
N PHE A 69 -14.06 -27.21 -12.79
CA PHE A 69 -12.89 -26.35 -12.91
C PHE A 69 -13.25 -24.87 -12.73
N CYS A 70 -14.36 -24.41 -13.33
CA CYS A 70 -14.87 -23.05 -13.14
C CYS A 70 -15.22 -22.77 -11.66
N LYS A 71 -15.86 -23.74 -10.97
CA LYS A 71 -16.15 -23.63 -9.54
C LYS A 71 -14.87 -23.51 -8.71
N MET A 72 -13.87 -24.37 -8.97
CA MET A 72 -12.57 -24.35 -8.30
C MET A 72 -11.79 -23.06 -8.58
N SER A 73 -11.98 -22.46 -9.75
CA SER A 73 -11.35 -21.20 -10.16
C SER A 73 -12.00 -19.95 -9.53
N GLY A 74 -12.98 -20.12 -8.62
CA GLY A 74 -13.62 -19.02 -7.88
C GLY A 74 -14.94 -18.52 -8.47
N TYR A 75 -15.45 -19.11 -9.56
CA TYR A 75 -16.72 -18.71 -10.19
C TYR A 75 -17.96 -19.38 -9.58
N ASP A 76 -17.82 -20.22 -8.54
CA ASP A 76 -18.92 -20.99 -7.94
C ASP A 76 -20.12 -20.11 -7.52
N ARG A 77 -19.86 -19.01 -6.81
CA ARG A 77 -20.93 -18.10 -6.34
C ARG A 77 -21.65 -17.41 -7.50
N MET A 78 -20.92 -17.03 -8.53
CA MET A 78 -21.48 -16.39 -9.72
C MET A 78 -22.37 -17.37 -10.48
N LEU A 79 -21.90 -18.59 -10.72
CA LEU A 79 -22.67 -19.62 -11.43
C LEU A 79 -23.93 -20.02 -10.66
N ARG A 80 -23.87 -20.14 -9.33
CA ARG A 80 -25.07 -20.45 -8.50
C ARG A 80 -26.14 -19.36 -8.52
N THR A 81 -25.78 -18.12 -8.83
CA THR A 81 -26.68 -16.97 -8.77
C THR A 81 -27.26 -16.58 -10.13
N LEU A 82 -26.93 -17.31 -11.20
CA LEU A 82 -27.42 -17.02 -12.55
C LEU A 82 -28.92 -17.30 -12.76
N GLY A 83 -29.50 -18.26 -12.04
CA GLY A 83 -30.92 -18.59 -12.22
C GLY A 83 -31.45 -19.49 -11.11
N GLY A 84 -32.76 -19.37 -10.82
CA GLY A 84 -33.47 -20.21 -9.85
C GLY A 84 -33.87 -21.58 -10.41
N ASN A 85 -33.88 -21.71 -11.74
CA ASN A 85 -34.10 -22.97 -12.46
C ASN A 85 -33.17 -23.09 -13.67
N LEU A 86 -33.20 -24.26 -14.32
CA LEU A 86 -32.32 -24.55 -15.46
C LEU A 86 -32.57 -23.65 -16.67
N THR A 87 -33.83 -23.24 -16.92
CA THR A 87 -34.17 -22.33 -18.03
C THR A 87 -33.55 -20.96 -17.81
N GLU A 88 -33.81 -20.35 -16.64
CA GLU A 88 -33.25 -19.04 -16.25
C GLU A 88 -31.72 -19.06 -16.23
N PHE A 89 -31.11 -20.16 -15.77
CA PHE A 89 -29.66 -20.31 -15.78
C PHE A 89 -29.10 -20.19 -17.21
N ILE A 90 -29.72 -20.89 -18.18
CA ILE A 90 -29.28 -20.89 -19.58
C ILE A 90 -29.53 -19.53 -20.23
N GLU A 91 -30.69 -18.90 -20.00
CA GLU A 91 -31.03 -17.58 -20.53
C GLU A 91 -30.04 -16.50 -20.09
N ASN A 92 -29.48 -16.61 -18.88
CA ASN A 92 -28.51 -15.65 -18.34
C ASN A 92 -27.04 -15.97 -18.70
N LEU A 93 -26.75 -17.04 -19.45
CA LEU A 93 -25.37 -17.38 -19.85
C LEU A 93 -24.74 -16.33 -20.76
N ASP A 94 -25.49 -15.76 -21.69
CA ASP A 94 -25.00 -14.70 -22.59
C ASP A 94 -24.56 -13.44 -21.82
N ALA A 95 -25.29 -13.10 -20.76
CA ALA A 95 -24.95 -11.99 -19.88
C ALA A 95 -23.66 -12.28 -19.09
N LEU A 96 -23.50 -13.51 -18.58
CA LEU A 96 -22.26 -13.95 -17.95
C LEU A 96 -21.08 -13.89 -18.91
N HIS A 97 -21.23 -14.41 -20.13
CA HIS A 97 -20.18 -14.38 -21.14
C HIS A 97 -19.77 -12.95 -21.50
N SER A 98 -20.73 -12.04 -21.61
CA SER A 98 -20.46 -10.61 -21.82
C SER A 98 -19.64 -10.00 -20.67
N TYR A 99 -19.88 -10.44 -19.43
CA TYR A 99 -19.07 -10.03 -18.28
C TYR A 99 -17.65 -10.62 -18.33
N LEU A 100 -17.52 -11.91 -18.62
CA LEU A 100 -16.24 -12.60 -18.70
C LEU A 100 -15.36 -12.08 -19.84
N ALA A 101 -15.95 -11.57 -20.93
CA ALA A 101 -15.23 -10.93 -22.03
C ALA A 101 -14.47 -9.66 -21.61
N LEU A 102 -14.80 -9.06 -20.46
CA LEU A 102 -14.03 -7.95 -19.89
C LEU A 102 -12.69 -8.42 -19.29
N SER A 103 -12.67 -9.64 -18.75
CA SER A 103 -11.48 -10.25 -18.13
C SER A 103 -10.64 -11.04 -19.13
N TYR A 104 -11.31 -11.74 -20.06
CA TYR A 104 -10.69 -12.53 -21.12
C TYR A 104 -10.82 -11.78 -22.44
N GLN A 105 -9.84 -10.93 -22.73
CA GLN A 105 -9.77 -10.20 -23.99
C GLN A 105 -9.74 -11.21 -25.16
N GLU A 106 -10.47 -10.91 -26.24
CA GLU A 106 -10.62 -11.79 -27.42
C GLU A 106 -11.42 -13.09 -27.21
N MET A 107 -12.08 -13.25 -26.06
CA MET A 107 -13.01 -14.38 -25.87
C MET A 107 -14.18 -14.28 -26.86
N ASN A 108 -14.32 -15.29 -27.72
CA ASN A 108 -15.50 -15.46 -28.55
C ASN A 108 -16.50 -16.40 -27.89
N ALA A 109 -17.58 -15.83 -27.35
CA ALA A 109 -18.58 -16.56 -26.59
C ALA A 109 -19.68 -17.13 -27.48
N PRO A 110 -20.12 -18.38 -27.25
CA PRO A 110 -21.34 -18.88 -27.86
C PRO A 110 -22.57 -18.23 -27.23
N SER A 111 -23.66 -18.20 -28.00
CA SER A 111 -24.96 -17.70 -27.56
C SER A 111 -25.95 -18.84 -27.33
N PHE A 112 -26.80 -18.69 -26.32
CA PHE A 112 -27.79 -19.68 -25.92
C PHE A 112 -29.20 -19.11 -25.92
N ARG A 113 -30.14 -19.88 -26.48
CA ARG A 113 -31.57 -19.58 -26.43
C ARG A 113 -32.36 -20.83 -26.08
N VAL A 114 -33.32 -20.69 -25.16
CA VAL A 114 -34.23 -21.77 -24.80
C VAL A 114 -35.60 -21.50 -25.39
N GLU A 115 -36.21 -22.52 -25.97
CA GLU A 115 -37.61 -22.51 -26.40
C GLU A 115 -38.35 -23.64 -25.71
N ARG A 116 -39.59 -23.37 -25.27
CA ARG A 116 -40.49 -24.39 -24.73
C ARG A 116 -41.52 -24.73 -25.78
N ALA A 117 -41.49 -25.96 -26.27
CA ALA A 117 -42.47 -26.46 -27.20
C ALA A 117 -43.81 -26.72 -26.49
N ALA A 118 -44.91 -26.68 -27.25
CA ALA A 118 -46.27 -26.87 -26.75
C ALA A 118 -46.52 -28.24 -26.11
N ASP A 119 -45.63 -29.22 -26.37
CA ASP A 119 -45.64 -30.55 -25.77
C ASP A 119 -44.86 -30.65 -24.44
N GLY A 120 -44.40 -29.51 -23.90
CA GLY A 120 -43.65 -29.43 -22.66
C GLY A 120 -42.16 -29.76 -22.80
N LYS A 121 -41.66 -30.02 -24.02
CA LYS A 121 -40.24 -30.26 -24.27
C LYS A 121 -39.46 -28.94 -24.28
N MET A 122 -38.24 -28.99 -23.76
CA MET A 122 -37.33 -27.85 -23.74
C MET A 122 -36.26 -28.02 -24.82
N LEU A 123 -36.22 -27.06 -25.74
CA LEU A 123 -35.27 -27.00 -26.85
C LEU A 123 -34.22 -25.94 -26.55
N LEU A 124 -32.95 -26.31 -26.61
CA LEU A 124 -31.82 -25.39 -26.49
C LEU A 124 -31.19 -25.15 -27.85
N HIS A 125 -31.21 -23.90 -28.29
CA HIS A 125 -30.51 -23.41 -29.46
C HIS A 125 -29.13 -22.90 -29.05
N TYR A 126 -28.09 -23.47 -29.64
CA TYR A 126 -26.70 -23.11 -29.45
C TYR A 126 -26.15 -22.50 -30.72
N TYR A 127 -25.57 -21.30 -30.63
CA TYR A 127 -24.94 -20.60 -31.74
C TYR A 127 -23.45 -20.37 -31.44
N SER A 128 -22.58 -20.74 -32.37
CA SER A 128 -21.13 -20.62 -32.21
C SER A 128 -20.45 -20.33 -33.54
N ASP A 129 -19.43 -19.47 -33.52
CA ASP A 129 -18.53 -19.27 -34.66
C ASP A 129 -17.55 -20.45 -34.84
N ARG A 130 -17.40 -21.29 -33.81
CA ARG A 130 -16.53 -22.47 -33.80
C ARG A 130 -17.33 -23.73 -34.06
N SER A 131 -16.91 -24.52 -35.03
CA SER A 131 -17.52 -25.81 -35.40
C SER A 131 -16.94 -26.98 -34.61
N GLY A 132 -17.77 -27.97 -34.28
CA GLY A 132 -17.32 -29.25 -33.72
C GLY A 132 -17.04 -29.27 -32.21
N LEU A 133 -17.41 -28.20 -31.49
CA LEU A 133 -17.29 -28.10 -30.02
C LEU A 133 -18.64 -28.20 -29.30
N CYS A 134 -19.74 -28.40 -30.03
CA CYS A 134 -21.10 -28.44 -29.48
C CYS A 134 -21.29 -29.53 -28.41
N HIS A 135 -20.56 -30.66 -28.49
CA HIS A 135 -20.64 -31.76 -27.52
C HIS A 135 -20.15 -31.42 -26.11
N ILE A 136 -19.51 -30.25 -25.91
CA ILE A 136 -19.17 -29.74 -24.58
C ILE A 136 -20.43 -29.32 -23.81
N VAL A 137 -21.43 -28.77 -24.53
CA VAL A 137 -22.65 -28.20 -23.93
C VAL A 137 -23.44 -29.25 -23.13
N PRO A 138 -23.73 -30.47 -23.66
CA PRO A 138 -24.32 -31.54 -22.87
C PRO A 138 -23.59 -31.83 -21.55
N GLY A 139 -22.25 -31.88 -21.58
CA GLY A 139 -21.46 -32.13 -20.38
C GLY A 139 -21.61 -31.05 -19.31
N ILE A 140 -21.60 -29.78 -19.73
CA ILE A 140 -21.76 -28.64 -18.83
C ILE A 140 -23.19 -28.61 -18.25
N ILE A 141 -24.20 -28.67 -19.10
CA ILE A 141 -25.60 -28.49 -18.69
C ILE A 141 -26.09 -29.68 -17.85
N GLU A 142 -25.68 -30.92 -18.15
CA GLU A 142 -25.99 -32.07 -17.30
C GLU A 142 -25.31 -31.95 -15.92
N ALA A 143 -24.07 -31.46 -15.87
CA ALA A 143 -23.38 -31.22 -14.61
C ALA A 143 -24.04 -30.13 -13.76
N VAL A 144 -24.45 -29.02 -14.40
CA VAL A 144 -25.19 -27.93 -13.75
C VAL A 144 -26.53 -28.42 -13.23
N ALA A 145 -27.32 -29.10 -14.07
CA ALA A 145 -28.64 -29.63 -13.71
C ALA A 145 -28.56 -30.52 -12.47
N LYS A 146 -27.55 -31.39 -12.43
CA LYS A 146 -27.34 -32.32 -11.31
C LYS A 146 -26.81 -31.65 -10.05
N ASP A 147 -25.82 -30.77 -10.15
CA ASP A 147 -25.13 -30.19 -8.99
C ASP A 147 -25.86 -28.99 -8.37
N PHE A 148 -26.56 -28.19 -9.16
CA PHE A 148 -27.25 -26.99 -8.68
C PHE A 148 -28.75 -27.19 -8.46
N PHE A 149 -29.39 -28.02 -9.26
CA PHE A 149 -30.85 -28.18 -9.26
C PHE A 149 -31.32 -29.58 -8.84
N ASP A 150 -30.41 -30.52 -8.56
CA ASP A 150 -30.71 -31.94 -8.27
C ASP A 150 -31.58 -32.61 -9.36
N LEU A 151 -31.41 -32.19 -10.63
CA LEU A 151 -32.14 -32.71 -11.79
C LEU A 151 -31.24 -33.66 -12.60
N ASP A 152 -31.67 -34.91 -12.77
CA ASP A 152 -31.06 -35.82 -13.73
C ASP A 152 -31.63 -35.54 -15.12
N VAL A 153 -30.82 -34.90 -15.96
CA VAL A 153 -31.18 -34.47 -17.31
C VAL A 153 -30.28 -35.17 -18.33
N THR A 154 -30.80 -35.40 -19.53
CA THR A 154 -30.01 -35.77 -20.72
C THR A 154 -30.29 -34.82 -21.86
N MET A 155 -29.25 -34.56 -22.65
CA MET A 155 -29.35 -33.73 -23.84
C MET A 155 -29.02 -34.55 -25.09
N ASP A 156 -29.97 -34.57 -26.02
CA ASP A 156 -29.82 -35.23 -27.33
C ASP A 156 -29.79 -34.16 -28.43
N ILE A 157 -28.93 -34.34 -29.44
CA ILE A 157 -28.86 -33.43 -30.59
C ILE A 157 -30.02 -33.77 -31.54
N LEU A 158 -30.86 -32.79 -31.86
CA LEU A 158 -31.94 -32.92 -32.82
C LEU A 158 -31.54 -32.46 -34.22
N ASP A 159 -30.82 -31.34 -34.31
CA ASP A 159 -30.48 -30.70 -35.58
C ASP A 159 -29.12 -29.99 -35.49
N MET A 160 -28.40 -29.96 -36.60
CA MET A 160 -27.08 -29.34 -36.76
C MET A 160 -27.00 -28.68 -38.14
N ASN A 161 -27.06 -27.35 -38.16
CA ASN A 161 -27.03 -26.55 -39.38
C ASN A 161 -25.89 -25.52 -39.36
N GLU A 162 -25.38 -25.15 -40.53
CA GLU A 162 -24.51 -23.97 -40.72
C GLU A 162 -25.35 -22.80 -41.26
N GLU A 163 -25.44 -21.72 -40.48
CA GLU A 163 -26.13 -20.50 -40.89
C GLU A 163 -25.12 -19.42 -41.30
N VAL A 164 -25.38 -18.70 -42.39
CA VAL A 164 -24.52 -17.59 -42.83
C VAL A 164 -24.99 -16.29 -42.18
N GLU A 165 -24.12 -15.65 -41.39
CA GLU A 165 -24.35 -14.33 -40.80
C GLU A 165 -23.27 -13.32 -41.22
N ARG A 166 -23.41 -12.06 -40.77
CA ARG A 166 -22.50 -10.95 -41.11
C ARG A 166 -21.04 -11.19 -40.68
N THR A 167 -20.81 -11.93 -39.60
CA THR A 167 -19.48 -12.25 -39.07
C THR A 167 -18.87 -13.51 -39.68
N GLY A 168 -19.61 -14.24 -40.52
CA GLY A 168 -19.19 -15.51 -41.10
C GLY A 168 -20.25 -16.60 -40.95
N LYS A 169 -19.86 -17.85 -41.23
CA LYS A 169 -20.69 -19.03 -40.99
C LYS A 169 -20.72 -19.33 -39.49
N LYS A 170 -21.91 -19.54 -38.93
CA LYS A 170 -22.13 -19.96 -37.55
C LYS A 170 -22.72 -21.37 -37.51
N GLU A 171 -22.21 -22.17 -36.60
CA GLU A 171 -22.78 -23.48 -36.25
C GLU A 171 -24.01 -23.23 -35.37
N HIS A 172 -25.17 -23.70 -35.81
CA HIS A 172 -26.42 -23.71 -35.06
C HIS A 172 -26.81 -25.15 -34.73
N VAL A 173 -26.85 -25.48 -33.44
CA VAL A 173 -27.22 -26.81 -32.94
C VAL A 173 -28.46 -26.70 -32.07
N VAL A 174 -29.43 -27.57 -32.30
CA VAL A 174 -30.64 -27.68 -31.49
C VAL A 174 -30.55 -28.93 -30.63
N PHE A 175 -30.58 -28.75 -29.31
CA PHE A 175 -30.59 -29.85 -28.35
C PHE A 175 -31.99 -30.03 -27.75
N LEU A 176 -32.43 -31.28 -27.64
CA LEU A 176 -33.58 -31.66 -26.83
C LEU A 176 -33.13 -31.98 -25.41
N ILE A 177 -33.74 -31.30 -24.43
CA ILE A 177 -33.46 -31.53 -23.02
C ILE A 177 -34.56 -32.41 -22.43
N VAL A 178 -34.18 -33.62 -22.00
CA VAL A 178 -35.10 -34.63 -21.44
C VAL A 178 -34.75 -34.89 -19.97
N GLN A 179 -35.72 -34.74 -19.08
CA GLN A 179 -35.55 -35.11 -17.67
C GLN A 179 -35.76 -36.62 -17.48
N LYS A 180 -34.80 -37.29 -16.82
CA LYS A 180 -34.94 -38.69 -16.43
C LYS A 180 -35.81 -38.81 -15.18
N ALA A 181 -36.81 -39.68 -15.21
CA ALA A 181 -37.61 -39.98 -14.01
C ALA A 181 -36.73 -40.63 -12.92
N CYS A 182 -36.70 -40.04 -11.72
CA CYS A 182 -35.91 -40.55 -10.61
C CYS A 182 -36.51 -41.86 -10.05
N ARG A 183 -36.02 -43.02 -10.48
CA ARG A 183 -36.29 -44.31 -9.81
C ARG A 183 -35.37 -44.43 -8.58
N LYS A 184 -35.83 -44.02 -7.40
CA LYS A 184 -35.15 -44.39 -6.14
C LYS A 184 -35.22 -45.92 -5.97
N MET A 185 -34.07 -46.59 -6.11
CA MET A 185 -33.93 -48.02 -5.82
C MET A 185 -34.18 -48.29 -4.33
N ARG A 186 -35.35 -48.83 -3.98
CA ARG A 186 -35.51 -49.65 -2.76
C ARG A 186 -34.70 -50.93 -2.96
N LYS A 187 -33.62 -51.13 -2.20
CA LYS A 187 -32.91 -52.41 -2.13
C LYS A 187 -33.85 -53.47 -1.53
N ALA A 188 -34.50 -54.26 -2.38
CA ALA A 188 -35.15 -55.51 -1.99
C ALA A 188 -34.26 -56.68 -2.38
N LYS A 189 -34.11 -57.60 -1.43
CA LYS A 189 -33.23 -58.76 -1.37
C LYS A 189 -33.52 -59.74 -2.53
N ALA A 190 -32.49 -60.16 -3.24
CA ALA A 190 -32.59 -61.11 -4.35
C ALA A 190 -33.03 -62.51 -3.87
N ALA A 191 -34.09 -63.04 -4.48
CA ALA A 191 -34.44 -64.46 -4.48
C ALA A 191 -34.26 -65.01 -5.90
N ARG A 192 -33.65 -66.20 -5.98
CA ARG A 192 -33.24 -66.91 -7.20
C ARG A 192 -34.43 -67.34 -8.06
N LEU A 193 -34.22 -67.44 -9.37
CA LEU A 193 -34.59 -68.59 -10.21
C LEU A 193 -33.90 -68.48 -11.58
N ARG A 194 -33.33 -69.60 -12.04
CA ARG A 194 -32.84 -69.82 -13.41
C ARG A 194 -34.04 -70.26 -14.26
N ASP A 195 -34.12 -69.83 -15.52
CA ASP A 195 -33.94 -70.71 -16.68
C ASP A 195 -34.26 -70.03 -18.02
N SER A 196 -33.62 -70.60 -19.05
CA SER A 196 -33.91 -70.55 -20.50
C SER A 196 -33.31 -69.42 -21.36
N GLN A 197 -32.98 -69.81 -22.59
CA GLN A 197 -31.84 -69.43 -23.42
C GLN A 197 -32.13 -68.34 -24.49
N ASP A 198 -31.00 -67.76 -24.92
CA ASP A 198 -30.60 -67.34 -26.26
C ASP A 198 -30.96 -65.96 -26.85
N ASN A 199 -29.88 -65.38 -27.41
CA ASN A 199 -29.72 -64.28 -28.37
C ASN A 199 -29.59 -62.84 -27.85
N GLN A 200 -28.44 -62.47 -27.27
CA GLN A 200 -27.75 -61.18 -27.50
C GLN A 200 -26.37 -61.10 -26.81
N SER A 201 -25.32 -61.68 -27.42
CA SER A 201 -23.98 -61.74 -26.80
C SER A 201 -23.15 -60.45 -26.85
N ASP A 202 -23.51 -59.45 -27.66
CA ASP A 202 -22.59 -58.34 -27.95
C ASP A 202 -22.94 -57.03 -27.22
N GLN A 203 -24.16 -56.89 -26.73
CA GLN A 203 -24.62 -55.71 -25.99
C GLN A 203 -24.42 -55.86 -24.47
N GLU A 204 -24.38 -57.10 -23.98
CA GLU A 204 -24.10 -57.43 -22.58
C GLU A 204 -22.63 -57.27 -22.22
N ALA A 205 -21.69 -57.45 -23.16
CA ALA A 205 -20.27 -57.23 -22.93
C ALA A 205 -19.95 -55.74 -22.66
N LEU A 206 -20.60 -54.83 -23.40
CA LEU A 206 -20.45 -53.39 -23.23
C LEU A 206 -21.10 -52.89 -21.93
N GLN A 207 -22.29 -53.40 -21.59
CA GLN A 207 -22.96 -53.10 -20.31
C GLN A 207 -22.25 -53.74 -19.11
N ALA A 208 -21.70 -54.94 -19.23
CA ALA A 208 -20.92 -55.59 -18.18
C ALA A 208 -19.57 -54.90 -17.95
N ALA A 209 -18.92 -54.38 -19.00
CA ALA A 209 -17.74 -53.51 -18.86
C ALA A 209 -18.09 -52.20 -18.15
N PHE A 210 -19.22 -51.58 -18.51
CA PHE A 210 -19.71 -50.34 -17.88
C PHE A 210 -20.12 -50.54 -16.41
N LEU A 211 -20.74 -51.67 -16.06
CA LEU A 211 -21.08 -52.05 -14.68
C LEU A 211 -19.85 -52.42 -13.83
N ARG A 212 -18.86 -53.13 -14.40
CA ARG A 212 -17.57 -53.38 -13.73
C ARG A 212 -16.79 -52.09 -13.48
N MET A 213 -16.93 -51.09 -14.37
CA MET A 213 -16.37 -49.75 -14.17
C MET A 213 -17.10 -48.99 -13.05
N LYS A 214 -18.42 -49.14 -12.94
CA LYS A 214 -19.26 -48.52 -11.90
C LYS A 214 -19.01 -49.09 -10.49
N GLU A 215 -18.74 -50.39 -10.35
CA GLU A 215 -18.38 -51.01 -9.06
C GLU A 215 -16.99 -50.60 -8.56
N LYS A 216 -16.03 -50.32 -9.46
CA LYS A 216 -14.73 -49.71 -9.11
C LYS A 216 -14.82 -48.23 -8.73
N TYR A 217 -15.84 -47.52 -9.22
CA TYR A 217 -16.06 -46.09 -8.94
C TYR A 217 -16.66 -45.82 -7.54
N LEU A 218 -17.24 -46.83 -6.88
CA LEU A 218 -17.91 -46.71 -5.58
C LEU A 218 -17.04 -47.15 -4.38
N SER A 219 -15.83 -47.68 -4.61
CA SER A 219 -14.97 -48.26 -3.57
C SER A 219 -13.75 -47.40 -3.19
N VAL A 220 -13.67 -46.14 -3.64
CA VAL A 220 -12.62 -45.20 -3.20
C VAL A 220 -13.23 -44.15 -2.27
N SER A 221 -12.70 -44.14 -1.04
CA SER A 221 -13.20 -43.47 0.16
C SER A 221 -13.39 -41.96 0.04
N ALA A 222 -14.56 -41.48 0.46
CA ALA A 222 -14.79 -40.10 0.85
C ALA A 222 -14.38 -39.88 2.32
N CYS A 223 -13.51 -38.90 2.58
CA CYS A 223 -13.23 -38.38 3.91
C CYS A 223 -14.48 -37.66 4.48
N PRO A 224 -14.72 -37.71 5.81
CA PRO A 224 -15.93 -37.14 6.40
C PRO A 224 -15.83 -35.61 6.51
N VAL A 225 -16.55 -34.89 5.66
CA VAL A 225 -16.85 -33.46 5.86
C VAL A 225 -18.12 -33.34 6.69
N LYS A 226 -18.04 -32.62 7.81
CA LYS A 226 -19.16 -32.38 8.75
C LYS A 226 -20.33 -31.71 8.01
N LYS A 227 -21.49 -32.37 8.00
CA LYS A 227 -22.76 -31.82 7.49
C LYS A 227 -23.22 -30.66 8.38
N SER A 228 -23.61 -29.55 7.76
CA SER A 228 -24.22 -28.41 8.44
C SER A 228 -25.74 -28.59 8.54
N ARG A 229 -26.33 -28.03 9.59
CA ARG A 229 -27.71 -28.23 10.07
C ARG A 229 -28.82 -27.69 9.14
N TRP A 230 -28.50 -27.25 7.93
CA TRP A 230 -29.43 -26.59 7.01
C TRP A 230 -30.11 -27.52 5.99
N ASP A 231 -29.60 -28.75 5.78
CA ASP A 231 -30.12 -29.69 4.77
C ASP A 231 -31.42 -30.40 5.18
N VAL A 232 -31.84 -30.31 6.45
CA VAL A 232 -33.02 -31.02 6.96
C VAL A 232 -34.33 -30.31 6.60
N VAL A 233 -34.29 -29.00 6.32
CA VAL A 233 -35.50 -28.18 6.13
C VAL A 233 -36.05 -28.23 4.71
N ARG A 234 -35.28 -28.71 3.72
CA ARG A 234 -35.72 -28.72 2.30
C ARG A 234 -36.50 -29.96 1.89
N THR A 235 -36.47 -31.02 2.70
CA THR A 235 -36.99 -32.34 2.32
C THR A 235 -38.51 -32.47 2.39
N ASP A 236 -39.21 -31.55 3.03
CA ASP A 236 -40.65 -31.70 3.34
C ASP A 236 -41.62 -31.11 2.30
N PHE A 237 -41.14 -30.53 1.19
CA PHE A 237 -42.00 -29.85 0.21
C PHE A 237 -42.12 -30.46 -1.19
N LEU A 238 -41.50 -31.62 -1.47
CA LEU A 238 -41.51 -32.21 -2.81
C LEU A 238 -42.22 -33.56 -2.86
N PHE A 239 -43.55 -33.51 -2.90
CA PHE A 239 -44.36 -34.56 -3.52
C PHE A 239 -45.33 -33.91 -4.48
N LEU A 240 -45.20 -34.23 -5.78
CA LEU A 240 -46.30 -34.66 -6.67
C LEU A 240 -45.80 -34.88 -8.13
N CYS A 241 -46.17 -36.06 -8.66
CA CYS A 241 -46.27 -36.52 -10.06
C CYS A 241 -45.01 -36.61 -10.98
N PRO A 242 -44.88 -37.68 -11.79
CA PRO A 242 -43.81 -37.83 -12.78
C PRO A 242 -44.18 -37.14 -14.11
N GLY A 243 -43.25 -36.35 -14.66
CA GLY A 243 -43.24 -36.09 -16.11
C GLY A 243 -43.05 -34.65 -16.59
N HIS A 244 -42.93 -33.64 -15.73
CA HIS A 244 -42.69 -32.26 -16.17
C HIS A 244 -41.62 -31.60 -15.28
N LEU A 245 -40.73 -30.80 -15.88
CA LEU A 245 -39.75 -29.94 -15.20
C LEU A 245 -40.45 -28.80 -14.44
N VAL A 246 -41.34 -29.12 -13.49
CA VAL A 246 -42.13 -28.12 -12.76
C VAL A 246 -41.41 -27.74 -11.48
N ASN A 247 -40.46 -26.83 -11.63
CA ASN A 247 -40.01 -25.92 -10.58
C ASN A 247 -40.05 -24.48 -11.13
N THR A 248 -41.10 -24.16 -11.87
CA THR A 248 -41.22 -22.87 -12.55
C THR A 248 -42.21 -22.01 -11.80
N PHE A 249 -41.73 -20.90 -11.26
CA PHE A 249 -42.59 -19.80 -10.83
C PHE A 249 -43.44 -19.36 -12.02
N GLU A 250 -44.75 -19.47 -11.91
CA GLU A 250 -45.68 -18.93 -12.91
C GLU A 250 -46.14 -17.55 -12.44
N PRO A 251 -45.72 -16.47 -13.11
CA PRO A 251 -46.17 -15.13 -12.77
C PRO A 251 -47.67 -14.99 -13.04
N ILE A 252 -48.39 -14.43 -12.08
CA ILE A 252 -49.79 -14.03 -12.25
C ILE A 252 -49.81 -12.64 -12.87
N TYR A 253 -50.35 -12.53 -14.07
CA TYR A 253 -50.52 -11.25 -14.75
C TYR A 253 -51.92 -10.69 -14.50
N PRO A 254 -52.07 -9.38 -14.20
CA PRO A 254 -53.38 -8.76 -14.12
C PRO A 254 -54.04 -8.74 -15.50
N GLU A 255 -55.35 -8.98 -15.56
CA GLU A 255 -56.12 -8.96 -16.81
C GLU A 255 -56.11 -7.60 -17.52
N ARG A 256 -55.88 -6.52 -16.76
CA ARG A 256 -55.81 -5.15 -17.29
C ARG A 256 -54.61 -4.41 -16.72
N LEU A 257 -53.83 -3.80 -17.61
CA LEU A 257 -52.73 -2.92 -17.26
C LEU A 257 -53.25 -1.50 -16.99
N TRP A 258 -52.95 -0.93 -15.82
CA TRP A 258 -53.37 0.42 -15.43
C TRP A 258 -52.28 1.46 -15.68
N ILE A 259 -51.63 1.41 -16.84
CA ILE A 259 -50.65 2.43 -17.23
C ILE A 259 -51.04 3.02 -18.58
N GLU A 260 -51.15 4.34 -18.61
CA GLU A 260 -51.33 5.07 -19.87
C GLU A 260 -50.01 5.09 -20.65
N GLU A 261 -50.08 5.06 -21.98
CA GLU A 261 -48.90 5.11 -22.86
C GLU A 261 -48.02 6.32 -22.57
N LYS A 262 -48.63 7.49 -22.31
CA LYS A 262 -47.90 8.72 -21.97
C LYS A 262 -47.13 8.57 -20.65
N THR A 263 -47.74 7.91 -19.66
CA THR A 263 -47.09 7.64 -18.36
C THR A 263 -45.95 6.65 -18.54
N PHE A 264 -46.12 5.61 -19.35
CA PHE A 264 -45.05 4.68 -19.69
C PHE A 264 -43.86 5.37 -20.39
N CYS A 265 -44.13 6.24 -21.37
CA CYS A 265 -43.08 6.97 -22.08
C CYS A 265 -42.29 7.96 -21.21
N ASN A 266 -42.93 8.51 -20.17
CA ASN A 266 -42.29 9.34 -19.17
C ASN A 266 -41.51 8.51 -18.13
N ALA A 267 -42.05 7.36 -17.74
CA ALA A 267 -41.42 6.45 -16.80
C ALA A 267 -40.13 5.87 -17.38
N PHE A 268 -40.11 5.51 -18.66
CA PHE A 268 -38.95 4.97 -19.36
C PHE A 268 -38.50 5.93 -20.47
N PRO A 269 -37.65 6.92 -20.17
CA PRO A 269 -37.34 8.00 -21.12
C PRO A 269 -36.48 7.54 -22.31
N PHE A 270 -35.81 6.40 -22.16
CA PHE A 270 -34.97 5.75 -23.17
C PHE A 270 -35.52 4.36 -23.52
N HIS A 271 -36.57 4.33 -24.34
CA HIS A 271 -37.06 3.09 -24.94
C HIS A 271 -37.47 3.34 -26.40
N ILE A 272 -37.52 2.26 -27.19
CA ILE A 272 -37.98 2.30 -28.59
C ILE A 272 -38.82 1.05 -28.85
N VAL A 273 -40.00 1.21 -29.44
CA VAL A 273 -40.82 0.11 -29.94
C VAL A 273 -40.92 0.20 -31.46
N PHE A 274 -40.62 -0.89 -32.15
CA PHE A 274 -40.64 -0.96 -33.61
C PHE A 274 -41.21 -2.28 -34.13
N ASP A 275 -41.76 -2.27 -35.34
CA ASP A 275 -42.39 -3.44 -35.96
C ASP A 275 -41.40 -4.30 -36.76
N GLU A 276 -41.91 -5.35 -37.40
CA GLU A 276 -41.15 -6.28 -38.25
C GLU A 276 -40.37 -5.59 -39.38
N SER A 277 -40.85 -4.43 -39.85
CA SER A 277 -40.21 -3.63 -40.90
C SER A 277 -39.22 -2.58 -40.37
N LEU A 278 -38.90 -2.65 -39.07
CA LEU A 278 -38.09 -1.68 -38.33
C LEU A 278 -38.70 -0.28 -38.25
N GLN A 279 -40.01 -0.14 -38.50
CA GLN A 279 -40.69 1.14 -38.34
C GLN A 279 -41.01 1.39 -36.89
N ILE A 280 -40.64 2.58 -36.42
CA ILE A 280 -40.82 2.98 -35.03
C ILE A 280 -42.30 3.32 -34.79
N LYS A 281 -42.90 2.67 -33.78
CA LYS A 281 -44.27 2.90 -33.32
C LYS A 281 -44.31 3.82 -32.10
N GLN A 282 -43.35 3.65 -31.18
CA GLN A 282 -43.30 4.35 -29.91
C GLN A 282 -41.84 4.63 -29.52
N ALA A 283 -41.59 5.76 -28.86
CA ALA A 283 -40.28 6.11 -28.33
C ALA A 283 -40.42 6.88 -27.01
N GLY A 284 -39.43 6.75 -26.13
CA GLY A 284 -39.37 7.50 -24.88
C GLY A 284 -39.24 9.01 -25.07
N VAL A 285 -39.64 9.79 -24.07
CA VAL A 285 -39.67 11.26 -24.19
C VAL A 285 -38.28 11.88 -24.29
N THR A 286 -37.31 11.36 -23.54
CA THR A 286 -35.95 11.92 -23.52
C THR A 286 -35.18 11.54 -24.77
N ILE A 287 -35.28 10.31 -25.26
CA ILE A 287 -34.54 9.88 -26.46
C ILE A 287 -34.93 10.71 -27.70
N GLN A 288 -36.18 11.16 -27.79
CA GLN A 288 -36.67 12.06 -28.84
C GLN A 288 -36.03 13.45 -28.82
N LYS A 289 -35.47 13.90 -27.69
CA LYS A 289 -34.71 15.17 -27.61
C LYS A 289 -33.36 15.06 -28.33
N TYR A 290 -32.74 13.89 -28.24
CA TYR A 290 -31.38 13.64 -28.75
C TYR A 290 -31.38 13.05 -30.16
N VAL A 291 -32.46 12.40 -30.58
CA VAL A 291 -32.65 11.84 -31.91
C VAL A 291 -33.95 12.41 -32.48
N PRO A 292 -33.91 13.55 -33.20
CA PRO A 292 -35.10 14.26 -33.65
C PRO A 292 -35.95 13.44 -34.62
N GLY A 293 -35.30 12.55 -35.38
CA GLY A 293 -35.98 11.58 -36.25
C GLY A 293 -36.91 10.62 -35.51
N LEU A 294 -36.90 10.55 -34.18
CA LEU A 294 -37.88 9.76 -33.43
C LEU A 294 -39.22 10.49 -33.22
N GLN A 295 -39.29 11.80 -33.51
CA GLN A 295 -40.52 12.58 -33.37
C GLN A 295 -41.47 12.39 -34.55
N THR A 296 -40.94 12.07 -35.73
CA THR A 296 -41.74 11.84 -36.94
C THR A 296 -42.17 10.38 -36.99
N GLN A 297 -43.49 10.13 -36.93
CA GLN A 297 -44.03 8.77 -37.01
C GLN A 297 -43.65 8.10 -38.34
N LYS A 298 -43.36 6.77 -38.30
CA LYS A 298 -43.03 5.89 -39.44
C LYS A 298 -41.61 5.97 -40.02
N ILE A 299 -40.64 6.44 -39.26
CA ILE A 299 -39.22 6.35 -39.63
C ILE A 299 -38.68 4.95 -39.35
N ARG A 300 -37.72 4.50 -40.18
CA ARG A 300 -37.02 3.24 -39.98
C ARG A 300 -35.86 3.39 -38.99
N LEU A 301 -35.72 2.43 -38.09
CA LEU A 301 -34.72 2.47 -37.02
C LEU A 301 -33.26 2.37 -37.53
N ASP A 302 -33.04 1.63 -38.61
CA ASP A 302 -31.73 1.38 -39.24
C ASP A 302 -31.10 2.63 -39.87
N GLU A 303 -31.90 3.63 -40.21
CA GLU A 303 -31.43 4.92 -40.72
C GLU A 303 -30.71 5.73 -39.63
N TYR A 304 -31.23 5.73 -38.40
CA TYR A 304 -30.69 6.56 -37.30
C TYR A 304 -29.70 5.81 -36.42
N PHE A 305 -29.83 4.49 -36.32
CA PHE A 305 -29.00 3.67 -35.45
C PHE A 305 -28.22 2.61 -36.21
N SER A 306 -27.07 2.24 -35.65
CA SER A 306 -26.34 1.03 -36.01
C SER A 306 -26.10 0.19 -34.77
N ILE A 307 -26.19 -1.13 -34.93
CA ILE A 307 -25.87 -2.10 -33.87
C ILE A 307 -24.35 -2.22 -33.80
N ILE A 308 -23.77 -1.93 -32.63
CA ILE A 308 -22.35 -2.15 -32.34
C ILE A 308 -22.13 -3.57 -31.82
N HIS A 309 -23.04 -4.02 -30.95
CA HIS A 309 -22.95 -5.30 -30.28
C HIS A 309 -24.35 -5.86 -30.06
N PRO A 310 -24.58 -7.15 -30.33
CA PRO A 310 -23.71 -8.06 -31.09
C PRO A 310 -23.54 -7.60 -32.55
N GLN A 311 -22.49 -8.06 -33.25
CA GLN A 311 -22.20 -7.64 -34.63
C GLN A 311 -23.10 -8.37 -35.64
N ILE A 312 -24.38 -8.00 -35.69
CA ILE A 312 -25.38 -8.62 -36.55
C ILE A 312 -25.89 -7.65 -37.63
N THR A 313 -26.65 -8.19 -38.57
CA THR A 313 -27.50 -7.38 -39.46
C THR A 313 -28.65 -6.77 -38.67
N PHE A 314 -29.12 -5.61 -39.13
CA PHE A 314 -30.21 -4.91 -38.48
C PHE A 314 -31.53 -5.42 -39.06
N ASP A 315 -31.93 -6.62 -38.66
CA ASP A 315 -33.15 -7.30 -39.07
C ASP A 315 -33.73 -8.07 -37.87
N ILE A 316 -35.06 -8.22 -37.84
CA ILE A 316 -35.75 -8.82 -36.70
C ILE A 316 -35.35 -10.29 -36.51
N SER A 317 -35.17 -11.02 -37.59
CA SER A 317 -34.73 -12.42 -37.54
C SER A 317 -33.38 -12.55 -36.82
N SER A 318 -32.36 -11.80 -37.26
CA SER A 318 -31.06 -11.79 -36.56
C SER A 318 -31.15 -11.26 -35.13
N ILE A 319 -31.95 -10.23 -34.84
CA ILE A 319 -32.10 -9.74 -33.45
C ILE A 319 -32.70 -10.82 -32.55
N CYS A 320 -33.72 -11.55 -33.01
CA CYS A 320 -34.37 -12.63 -32.25
C CYS A 320 -33.42 -13.80 -31.95
N LYS A 321 -32.43 -14.08 -32.80
CA LYS A 321 -31.41 -15.11 -32.53
C LYS A 321 -30.55 -14.76 -31.32
N PHE A 322 -30.26 -13.47 -31.11
CA PHE A 322 -29.41 -12.96 -30.02
C PHE A 322 -30.23 -12.22 -28.95
N ILE A 323 -31.50 -12.56 -28.76
CA ILE A 323 -32.42 -11.82 -27.88
C ILE A 323 -31.93 -11.73 -26.41
N ASN A 324 -31.22 -12.74 -25.94
CA ASN A 324 -30.65 -12.80 -24.59
C ASN A 324 -29.36 -11.98 -24.44
N SER A 325 -28.73 -11.61 -25.56
CA SER A 325 -27.54 -10.77 -25.55
C SER A 325 -27.91 -9.30 -25.31
N GLN A 326 -26.96 -8.55 -24.77
CA GLN A 326 -27.17 -7.14 -24.52
C GLN A 326 -26.86 -6.29 -25.76
N PHE A 327 -27.84 -5.53 -26.23
CA PHE A 327 -27.69 -4.74 -27.44
C PHE A 327 -27.12 -3.35 -27.15
N VAL A 328 -26.14 -2.94 -27.97
CA VAL A 328 -25.59 -1.58 -27.96
C VAL A 328 -25.86 -0.90 -29.29
N LEU A 329 -26.79 0.06 -29.30
CA LEU A 329 -27.08 0.89 -30.45
C LEU A 329 -26.25 2.18 -30.41
N LYS A 330 -25.78 2.64 -31.57
CA LYS A 330 -25.11 3.94 -31.72
C LYS A 330 -25.80 4.76 -32.78
N THR A 331 -25.96 6.05 -32.49
CA THR A 331 -26.53 7.01 -33.44
C THR A 331 -25.58 7.26 -34.61
N ARG A 332 -26.11 7.30 -35.84
CA ARG A 332 -25.38 7.71 -37.04
C ARG A 332 -25.20 9.23 -37.06
N ARG A 333 -23.99 9.71 -37.35
CA ARG A 333 -23.67 11.16 -37.37
C ARG A 333 -24.33 11.88 -38.55
N GLU A 334 -24.45 11.18 -39.67
CA GLU A 334 -24.94 11.74 -40.94
C GLU A 334 -26.38 12.22 -40.86
N MET A 335 -27.20 11.54 -40.04
CA MET A 335 -28.63 11.84 -39.87
C MET A 335 -28.91 12.84 -38.73
N MET A 336 -27.88 13.41 -38.11
CA MET A 336 -28.04 14.42 -37.05
C MET A 336 -28.04 15.84 -37.64
N PRO A 337 -28.77 16.79 -37.01
CA PRO A 337 -28.70 18.21 -37.37
C PRO A 337 -27.26 18.73 -37.39
N GLU A 338 -26.96 19.70 -38.27
CA GLU A 338 -25.58 20.19 -38.47
C GLU A 338 -24.92 20.69 -37.19
N ALA A 339 -25.69 21.35 -36.32
CA ALA A 339 -25.24 21.82 -35.01
C ALA A 339 -24.72 20.69 -34.10
N TRP A 340 -25.11 19.44 -34.34
CA TRP A 340 -24.80 18.28 -33.51
C TRP A 340 -23.80 17.33 -34.16
N LYS A 341 -23.41 17.54 -35.43
CA LYS A 341 -22.40 16.72 -36.12
C LYS A 341 -21.05 16.71 -35.38
N HIS A 342 -20.73 17.78 -34.65
CA HIS A 342 -19.51 17.91 -33.85
C HIS A 342 -19.61 17.28 -32.45
N GLN A 343 -20.81 16.89 -31.99
CA GLN A 343 -21.01 16.29 -30.66
C GLN A 343 -20.65 14.80 -30.66
N PRO A 344 -20.23 14.25 -29.51
CA PRO A 344 -20.00 12.82 -29.38
C PRO A 344 -21.31 12.03 -29.59
N THR A 345 -21.25 10.98 -30.42
CA THR A 345 -22.40 10.12 -30.75
C THR A 345 -22.97 9.44 -29.52
N LEU A 346 -24.30 9.43 -29.41
CA LEU A 346 -25.01 8.72 -28.35
C LEU A 346 -24.89 7.21 -28.56
N LYS A 347 -24.53 6.51 -27.49
CA LYS A 347 -24.54 5.05 -27.41
C LYS A 347 -25.58 4.64 -26.37
N LEU A 348 -26.50 3.78 -26.75
CA LEU A 348 -27.54 3.24 -25.90
C LEU A 348 -27.21 1.77 -25.66
N ARG A 349 -27.34 1.32 -24.41
CA ARG A 349 -27.10 -0.07 -24.00
C ARG A 349 -28.40 -0.58 -23.37
N GLY A 350 -28.87 -1.74 -23.79
CA GLY A 350 -30.19 -2.21 -23.41
C GLY A 350 -30.47 -3.63 -23.84
N GLN A 351 -31.69 -4.09 -23.59
CA GLN A 351 -32.19 -5.41 -23.98
C GLN A 351 -33.33 -5.27 -24.99
N MET A 352 -33.41 -6.22 -25.91
CA MET A 352 -34.48 -6.37 -26.88
C MET A 352 -35.50 -7.38 -26.34
N ILE A 353 -36.79 -7.03 -26.38
CA ILE A 353 -37.88 -7.88 -25.90
C ILE A 353 -38.90 -8.01 -27.03
N TRP A 354 -39.14 -9.24 -27.46
CA TRP A 354 -40.13 -9.54 -28.48
C TRP A 354 -41.53 -9.65 -27.86
N MET A 355 -42.49 -8.89 -28.39
CA MET A 355 -43.88 -8.89 -27.93
C MET A 355 -44.76 -9.59 -28.97
N GLU A 356 -45.05 -10.87 -28.74
CA GLU A 356 -45.80 -11.73 -29.67
C GLU A 356 -47.19 -11.18 -30.01
N SER A 357 -47.91 -10.64 -29.02
CA SER A 357 -49.27 -10.11 -29.18
C SER A 357 -49.37 -8.93 -30.15
N THR A 358 -48.32 -8.11 -30.21
CA THR A 358 -48.26 -6.91 -31.06
C THR A 358 -47.33 -7.04 -32.26
N ARG A 359 -46.59 -8.16 -32.36
CA ARG A 359 -45.51 -8.38 -33.34
C ARG A 359 -44.55 -7.19 -33.44
N CYS A 360 -44.16 -6.69 -32.27
CA CYS A 360 -43.26 -5.55 -32.14
C CYS A 360 -42.10 -5.92 -31.23
N MET A 361 -40.95 -5.33 -31.51
CA MET A 361 -39.75 -5.40 -30.68
C MET A 361 -39.67 -4.16 -29.81
N MET A 362 -39.49 -4.35 -28.50
CA MET A 362 -39.23 -3.28 -27.55
C MET A 362 -37.76 -3.29 -27.14
N TYR A 363 -37.08 -2.18 -27.39
CA TYR A 363 -35.73 -1.93 -26.91
C TYR A 363 -35.77 -1.07 -25.64
N MET A 364 -35.52 -1.69 -24.49
CA MET A 364 -35.38 -1.02 -23.21
C MET A 364 -33.92 -0.70 -22.96
N CYS A 365 -33.56 0.58 -22.87
CA CYS A 365 -32.15 0.98 -22.89
C CYS A 365 -31.82 2.16 -21.98
N SER A 366 -30.53 2.31 -21.74
CA SER A 366 -29.96 3.42 -20.97
C SER A 366 -28.76 3.99 -21.72
N PRO A 367 -28.49 5.31 -21.61
CA PRO A 367 -27.34 5.92 -22.23
C PRO A 367 -26.05 5.39 -21.61
N LYS A 368 -25.12 4.91 -22.44
CA LYS A 368 -23.81 4.42 -21.99
C LYS A 368 -22.93 5.62 -21.58
N LEU A 369 -22.94 5.92 -20.29
CA LEU A 369 -22.25 7.02 -19.62
C LEU A 369 -21.59 6.51 -18.33
N ARG A 370 -20.42 7.06 -17.99
CA ARG A 370 -19.68 6.65 -16.77
C ARG A 370 -19.31 7.79 -15.83
N SER A 371 -19.32 9.03 -16.31
CA SER A 371 -18.90 10.20 -15.54
C SER A 371 -19.81 11.41 -15.82
N LEU A 372 -19.79 12.37 -14.89
CA LEU A 372 -20.48 13.65 -15.08
C LEU A 372 -19.89 14.45 -16.24
N GLN A 373 -18.59 14.30 -16.51
CA GLN A 373 -17.92 14.95 -17.65
C GLN A 373 -18.45 14.43 -19.00
N GLU A 374 -18.67 13.11 -19.13
CA GLU A 374 -19.28 12.56 -20.35
C GLU A 374 -20.73 13.02 -20.55
N LEU A 375 -21.45 13.20 -19.45
CA LEU A 375 -22.84 13.69 -19.44
C LEU A 375 -22.88 15.16 -19.92
N GLU A 376 -21.98 16.01 -19.43
CA GLU A 376 -21.81 17.40 -19.87
C GLU A 376 -21.38 17.52 -21.33
N GLN A 377 -20.40 16.72 -21.77
CA GLN A 377 -19.93 16.70 -23.17
C GLN A 377 -21.04 16.37 -24.17
N ARG A 378 -22.02 15.56 -23.76
CA ARG A 378 -23.20 15.20 -24.57
C ARG A 378 -24.39 16.13 -24.34
N LYS A 379 -24.22 17.20 -23.56
CA LYS A 379 -25.28 18.13 -23.15
C LYS A 379 -26.51 17.43 -22.56
N MET A 380 -26.28 16.29 -21.89
CA MET A 380 -27.31 15.56 -21.17
C MET A 380 -27.38 16.03 -19.72
N HIS A 381 -28.55 15.95 -19.12
CA HIS A 381 -28.73 16.27 -17.70
C HIS A 381 -29.01 15.00 -16.89
N LEU A 382 -28.71 15.03 -15.60
CA LEU A 382 -29.06 13.90 -14.71
C LEU A 382 -30.58 13.71 -14.62
N SER A 383 -31.37 14.77 -14.81
CA SER A 383 -32.84 14.73 -14.87
C SER A 383 -33.39 14.00 -16.09
N ASP A 384 -32.59 13.85 -17.16
CA ASP A 384 -32.99 13.12 -18.35
C ASP A 384 -32.93 11.59 -18.14
N ILE A 385 -32.19 11.14 -17.12
CA ILE A 385 -32.06 9.73 -16.72
C ILE A 385 -33.02 9.46 -15.56
N ALA A 386 -33.85 8.42 -15.70
CA ALA A 386 -34.84 8.07 -14.70
C ALA A 386 -34.20 7.70 -13.35
N PRO A 387 -34.84 8.00 -12.20
CA PRO A 387 -34.27 7.67 -10.88
C PRO A 387 -34.05 6.18 -10.63
N HIS A 388 -34.86 5.30 -11.24
CA HIS A 388 -34.72 3.85 -11.13
C HIS A 388 -33.68 3.26 -12.10
N ASP A 389 -33.10 4.09 -12.98
CA ASP A 389 -32.05 3.64 -13.89
C ASP A 389 -30.70 3.60 -13.15
N THR A 390 -30.12 2.41 -13.07
CA THR A 390 -28.82 2.16 -12.42
C THR A 390 -27.66 3.00 -12.99
N THR A 391 -27.79 3.51 -14.22
CA THR A 391 -26.80 4.41 -14.84
C THR A 391 -26.65 5.70 -14.04
N ARG A 392 -27.75 6.20 -13.45
CA ARG A 392 -27.74 7.40 -12.59
C ARG A 392 -26.87 7.17 -11.35
N ASP A 393 -27.10 6.07 -10.65
CA ASP A 393 -26.34 5.71 -9.46
C ASP A 393 -24.88 5.43 -9.79
N LEU A 394 -24.61 4.77 -10.93
CA LEU A 394 -23.25 4.50 -11.39
C LEU A 394 -22.44 5.79 -11.61
N ILE A 395 -23.04 6.80 -12.25
CA ILE A 395 -22.37 8.10 -12.49
C ILE A 395 -22.04 8.77 -11.15
N LEU A 396 -22.98 8.78 -10.20
CA LEU A 396 -22.80 9.41 -8.90
C LEU A 396 -21.77 8.65 -8.04
N LEU A 397 -21.83 7.32 -8.01
CA LEU A 397 -20.88 6.47 -7.29
C LEU A 397 -19.47 6.61 -7.85
N ASN A 398 -19.31 6.68 -9.17
CA ASN A 398 -18.00 6.93 -9.78
C ASN A 398 -17.47 8.31 -9.39
N GLN A 399 -18.33 9.34 -9.34
CA GLN A 399 -17.90 10.67 -8.91
C GLN A 399 -17.48 10.68 -7.44
N GLN A 400 -18.25 10.05 -6.56
CA GLN A 400 -17.91 9.91 -5.14
C GLN A 400 -16.57 9.19 -4.99
N ARG A 401 -16.38 8.06 -5.68
CA ARG A 401 -15.14 7.29 -5.66
C ARG A 401 -13.94 8.12 -6.12
N LEU A 402 -14.08 8.92 -7.17
CA LEU A 402 -13.00 9.80 -7.65
C LEU A 402 -12.65 10.88 -6.61
N ALA A 403 -13.64 11.44 -5.94
CA ALA A 403 -13.43 12.42 -4.87
C ALA A 403 -12.72 11.81 -3.64
N GLU A 404 -13.10 10.59 -3.24
CA GLU A 404 -12.46 9.85 -2.15
C GLU A 404 -10.99 9.54 -2.45
N ILE A 405 -10.69 9.13 -3.69
CA ILE A 405 -9.31 8.88 -4.13
C ILE A 405 -8.47 10.17 -4.07
N GLU A 406 -9.01 11.30 -4.55
CA GLU A 406 -8.30 12.58 -4.50
C GLU A 406 -8.05 13.05 -3.06
N LEU A 407 -9.05 12.93 -2.18
CA LEU A 407 -8.90 13.24 -0.76
C LEU A 407 -7.83 12.35 -0.09
N SER A 408 -7.83 11.04 -0.39
CA SER A 408 -6.83 10.11 0.12
C SER A 408 -5.42 10.50 -0.31
N ASN A 409 -5.24 10.88 -1.58
CA ASN A 409 -3.94 11.34 -2.09
C ASN A 409 -3.46 12.63 -1.40
N GLN A 410 -4.37 13.57 -1.15
CA GLN A 410 -4.05 14.80 -0.43
C GLN A 410 -3.66 14.52 1.02
N LEU A 411 -4.37 13.62 1.69
CA LEU A 411 -4.06 13.21 3.05
C LEU A 411 -2.68 12.54 3.14
N GLU A 412 -2.33 11.70 2.17
CA GLU A 412 -1.03 11.05 2.10
C GLU A 412 0.11 12.05 1.91
N ARG A 413 -0.06 13.03 1.02
CA ARG A 413 0.91 14.14 0.85
C ARG A 413 1.10 14.94 2.14
N LYS A 414 0.00 15.33 2.80
CA LYS A 414 0.07 16.09 4.07
C LYS A 414 0.70 15.29 5.21
N LYS A 415 0.46 13.98 5.26
CA LYS A 415 1.09 13.09 6.25
C LYS A 415 2.61 13.02 6.05
N GLU A 416 3.07 12.96 4.80
CA GLU A 416 4.50 12.95 4.51
C GLU A 416 5.18 14.30 4.83
N GLU A 417 4.54 15.42 4.49
CA GLU A 417 5.00 16.76 4.90
C GLU A 417 5.17 16.86 6.43
N LEU A 418 4.18 16.38 7.20
CA LEU A 418 4.23 16.35 8.66
C LEU A 418 5.35 15.45 9.19
N ARG A 419 5.61 14.31 8.54
CA ARG A 419 6.69 13.38 8.92
C ARG A 419 8.04 14.06 8.78
N VAL A 420 8.27 14.74 7.66
CA VAL A 420 9.51 15.50 7.40
C VAL A 420 9.66 16.62 8.43
N LEU A 421 8.62 17.42 8.66
CA LEU A 421 8.65 18.50 9.65
C LEU A 421 8.97 17.99 11.06
N SER A 422 8.37 16.87 11.47
CA SER A 422 8.65 16.23 12.75
C SER A 422 10.11 15.78 12.89
N GLN A 423 10.73 15.30 11.81
CA GLN A 423 12.14 14.92 11.82
C GLN A 423 13.04 16.15 11.96
N HIS A 424 12.76 17.22 11.21
CA HIS A 424 13.49 18.48 11.33
C HIS A 424 13.40 19.05 12.75
N LEU A 425 12.20 19.07 13.33
CA LEU A 425 11.98 19.53 14.71
C LEU A 425 12.76 18.68 15.72
N ALA A 426 12.80 17.35 15.54
CA ALA A 426 13.57 16.46 16.40
C ALA A 426 15.08 16.74 16.31
N ILE A 427 15.61 16.99 15.11
CA ILE A 427 17.01 17.35 14.89
C ILE A 427 17.34 18.71 15.55
N GLU A 428 16.48 19.71 15.37
CA GLU A 428 16.66 21.04 15.95
C GLU A 428 16.58 21.01 17.48
N LYS A 429 15.64 20.24 18.04
CA LYS A 429 15.54 20.01 19.48
C LYS A 429 16.82 19.38 20.02
N LYS A 430 17.35 18.34 19.38
CA LYS A 430 18.59 17.68 19.79
C LYS A 430 19.80 18.63 19.74
N LYS A 431 19.90 19.49 18.72
CA LYS A 431 20.94 20.52 18.64
C LYS A 431 20.83 21.50 19.81
N THR A 432 19.61 21.94 20.13
CA THR A 432 19.33 22.86 21.24
C THR A 432 19.70 22.24 22.59
N GLU A 433 19.33 20.97 22.82
CA GLU A 433 19.71 20.23 24.03
C GLU A 433 21.23 20.07 24.16
N THR A 434 21.92 19.74 23.06
CA THR A 434 23.39 19.60 23.05
C THR A 434 24.09 20.91 23.41
N LEU A 435 23.59 22.04 22.88
CA LEU A 435 24.11 23.37 23.22
C LEU A 435 23.86 23.73 24.68
N LEU A 436 22.69 23.37 25.22
CA LEU A 436 22.36 23.62 26.62
C LEU A 436 23.32 22.87 27.57
N TYR A 437 23.58 21.59 27.31
CA TYR A 437 24.50 20.78 28.12
C TYR A 437 25.98 21.15 27.96
N ALA A 438 26.35 21.84 26.87
CA ALA A 438 27.69 22.40 26.73
C ALA A 438 27.91 23.62 27.64
N MET A 439 26.84 24.36 27.98
CA MET A 439 26.90 25.58 28.80
C MET A 439 26.68 25.31 30.29
N LEU A 440 25.89 24.29 30.63
CA LEU A 440 25.57 23.92 32.01
C LEU A 440 25.80 22.42 32.22
N PRO A 441 26.28 21.99 33.42
CA PRO A 441 26.35 20.58 33.74
C PRO A 441 24.98 19.92 33.62
N GLU A 442 24.93 18.69 33.09
CA GLU A 442 23.68 17.92 32.89
C GLU A 442 22.83 17.80 34.16
N HIS A 443 23.48 17.61 35.32
CA HIS A 443 22.79 17.53 36.61
C HIS A 443 22.10 18.85 37.00
N VAL A 444 22.72 19.99 36.68
CA VAL A 444 22.22 21.34 36.98
C VAL A 444 21.19 21.79 35.95
N ALA A 445 21.35 21.40 34.68
CA ALA A 445 20.36 21.66 33.64
C ALA A 445 19.03 20.92 33.90
N ASN A 446 19.10 19.69 34.43
CA ASN A 446 17.92 18.90 34.79
C ASN A 446 17.32 19.30 36.16
N GLN A 447 18.11 19.91 37.04
CA GLN A 447 17.69 20.37 38.36
C GLN A 447 18.26 21.78 38.58
N LEU A 448 17.55 22.80 38.10
CA LEU A 448 17.83 24.22 38.37
C LEU A 448 17.67 24.52 39.87
N LYS A 449 18.59 24.05 40.71
CA LYS A 449 18.58 24.22 42.17
C LYS A 449 19.92 24.74 42.67
N GLU A 450 19.82 25.66 43.62
CA GLU A 450 20.94 26.13 44.45
C GLU A 450 21.39 24.99 45.38
N GLY A 451 22.70 24.86 45.59
CA GLY A 451 23.29 23.84 46.45
C GLY A 451 24.45 24.38 47.26
N GLU A 452 24.46 24.07 48.55
CA GLU A 452 25.59 24.38 49.44
C GLU A 452 26.54 23.17 49.52
N PHE A 453 27.80 23.38 49.15
CA PHE A 453 28.82 22.34 49.10
C PHE A 453 29.79 22.53 50.27
N LYS A 454 29.81 21.55 51.18
CA LYS A 454 30.60 21.61 52.43
C LYS A 454 32.12 21.61 52.20
N THR A 455 32.57 20.90 51.17
CA THR A 455 34.00 20.74 50.85
C THR A 455 34.19 20.69 49.35
N CYS A 456 34.85 21.70 48.79
CA CYS A 456 35.29 21.74 47.39
C CYS A 456 36.72 22.26 47.30
N THR A 457 37.41 21.93 46.21
CA THR A 457 38.74 22.47 45.91
C THR A 457 38.66 23.36 44.68
N ILE A 458 39.05 24.62 44.83
CA ILE A 458 39.04 25.62 43.76
C ILE A 458 40.46 25.88 43.32
N LEU A 459 40.65 25.94 41.99
CA LEU A 459 41.87 26.33 41.34
C LEU A 459 41.64 27.61 40.53
N PHE A 460 42.55 28.56 40.69
CA PHE A 460 42.70 29.72 39.83
C PHE A 460 44.05 29.63 39.10
N SER A 461 44.03 29.92 37.81
CA SER A 461 45.24 30.07 37.01
C SER A 461 45.22 31.42 36.31
N ASP A 462 46.38 32.05 36.21
CA ASP A 462 46.57 33.29 35.46
C ASP A 462 47.83 33.23 34.60
N VAL A 463 47.85 34.00 33.50
CA VAL A 463 49.01 34.07 32.59
C VAL A 463 49.98 35.14 33.09
N VAL A 464 51.25 34.76 33.23
CA VAL A 464 52.30 35.71 33.63
C VAL A 464 52.49 36.75 32.51
N THR A 465 52.59 38.01 32.90
CA THR A 465 52.81 39.17 31.99
C THR A 465 51.76 39.33 30.87
N PHE A 466 50.54 38.80 31.04
CA PHE A 466 49.46 38.91 30.04
C PHE A 466 49.18 40.34 29.58
N THR A 467 49.12 41.30 30.50
CA THR A 467 48.93 42.73 30.17
C THR A 467 49.98 43.28 29.20
N ASN A 468 51.24 42.82 29.32
CA ASN A 468 52.32 43.24 28.42
C ASN A 468 52.17 42.58 27.04
N ILE A 469 51.72 41.32 26.99
CA ILE A 469 51.41 40.63 25.73
C ILE A 469 50.26 41.34 25.02
N CYS A 470 49.21 41.73 25.75
CA CYS A 470 48.08 42.48 25.21
C CYS A 470 48.46 43.86 24.68
N ALA A 471 49.44 44.53 25.29
CA ALA A 471 49.93 45.83 24.84
C ALA A 471 50.83 45.72 23.59
N ALA A 472 51.48 44.57 23.37
CA ALA A 472 52.48 44.39 22.33
C ALA A 472 52.01 43.59 21.09
N CYS A 473 50.91 42.84 21.18
CA CYS A 473 50.40 41.98 20.11
C CYS A 473 49.09 42.50 19.48
N GLU A 474 48.84 42.04 18.25
CA GLU A 474 47.52 42.24 17.63
C GLU A 474 46.44 41.39 18.33
N PRO A 475 45.21 41.91 18.48
CA PRO A 475 44.10 41.19 19.13
C PRO A 475 43.88 39.76 18.62
N ILE A 476 44.04 39.52 17.31
CA ILE A 476 43.84 38.20 16.71
C ILE A 476 44.89 37.17 17.19
N GLN A 477 46.14 37.60 17.40
CA GLN A 477 47.21 36.74 17.87
C GLN A 477 46.98 36.34 19.33
N ILE A 478 46.49 37.27 20.14
CA ILE A 478 46.13 37.03 21.55
C ILE A 478 44.97 36.04 21.63
N VAL A 479 43.93 36.21 20.80
CA VAL A 479 42.78 35.29 20.76
C VAL A 479 43.22 33.87 20.34
N ASN A 480 44.07 33.75 19.32
CA ASN A 480 44.58 32.44 18.89
C ASN A 480 45.42 31.75 19.96
N MET A 481 46.27 32.51 20.65
CA MET A 481 47.07 32.03 21.78
C MET A 481 46.18 31.51 22.92
N LEU A 482 45.21 32.32 23.37
CA LEU A 482 44.27 31.94 24.42
C LEU A 482 43.41 30.74 24.02
N ASN A 483 42.90 30.70 22.79
CA ASN A 483 42.13 29.57 22.28
C ASN A 483 42.96 28.28 22.27
N SER A 484 44.23 28.34 21.86
CA SER A 484 45.15 27.19 21.88
C SER A 484 45.39 26.69 23.30
N MET A 485 45.62 27.60 24.25
CA MET A 485 45.83 27.27 25.66
C MET A 485 44.57 26.69 26.31
N TYR A 486 43.43 27.37 26.19
CA TYR A 486 42.17 26.93 26.80
C TYR A 486 41.65 25.63 26.17
N SER A 487 41.84 25.40 24.87
CA SER A 487 41.49 24.12 24.25
C SER A 487 42.25 22.94 24.88
N LYS A 488 43.53 23.15 25.26
CA LYS A 488 44.32 22.14 25.97
C LYS A 488 43.85 21.95 27.40
N PHE A 489 43.51 23.02 28.11
CA PHE A 489 42.97 22.93 29.48
C PHE A 489 41.58 22.27 29.50
N ASP A 490 40.69 22.62 28.58
CA ASP A 490 39.35 22.04 28.43
C ASP A 490 39.40 20.53 28.10
N ARG A 491 40.46 20.07 27.44
CA ARG A 491 40.70 18.63 27.29
C ARG A 491 41.04 17.97 28.63
N LEU A 492 41.89 18.62 29.44
CA LEU A 492 42.30 18.11 30.75
C LEU A 492 41.15 18.10 31.76
N THR A 493 40.16 18.99 31.65
CA THR A 493 39.01 19.00 32.58
C THR A 493 38.20 17.70 32.47
N SER A 494 38.09 17.16 31.25
CA SER A 494 37.44 15.87 31.01
C SER A 494 38.26 14.69 31.56
N VAL A 495 39.60 14.76 31.50
CA VAL A 495 40.50 13.69 31.99
C VAL A 495 40.46 13.58 33.52
N HIS A 496 40.47 14.72 34.20
CA HIS A 496 40.51 14.76 35.67
C HIS A 496 39.13 14.89 36.32
N GLU A 497 38.05 14.87 35.53
CA GLU A 497 36.66 15.02 35.98
C GLU A 497 36.47 16.23 36.90
N VAL A 498 36.91 17.40 36.43
CA VAL A 498 36.79 18.69 37.14
C VAL A 498 35.93 19.66 36.33
N TYR A 499 35.21 20.56 37.00
CA TYR A 499 34.27 21.46 36.33
C TYR A 499 34.90 22.84 36.10
N LYS A 500 34.83 23.32 34.86
CA LYS A 500 35.27 24.66 34.46
C LYS A 500 34.18 25.68 34.79
N VAL A 501 34.57 26.76 35.46
CA VAL A 501 33.67 27.85 35.85
C VAL A 501 33.93 29.03 34.92
N GLU A 502 32.88 29.69 34.44
CA GLU A 502 33.03 30.89 33.62
C GLU A 502 33.58 32.06 34.46
N THR A 503 34.78 32.51 34.13
CA THR A 503 35.45 33.68 34.75
C THR A 503 35.66 34.82 33.76
N ILE A 504 35.90 36.02 34.32
CA ILE A 504 36.17 37.24 33.55
C ILE A 504 37.68 37.38 33.38
N GLY A 505 38.14 37.62 32.15
CA GLY A 505 39.54 37.91 31.82
C GLY A 505 40.34 36.68 31.36
N ASP A 506 41.65 36.72 31.60
CA ASP A 506 42.64 35.68 31.32
C ASP A 506 42.72 34.58 32.39
N ALA A 507 42.06 34.81 33.53
CA ALA A 507 41.98 33.84 34.61
C ALA A 507 41.16 32.61 34.21
N TYR A 508 41.72 31.42 34.45
CA TYR A 508 41.04 30.14 34.24
C TYR A 508 40.69 29.50 35.58
N MET A 509 39.40 29.32 35.84
CA MET A 509 38.88 28.79 37.10
C MET A 509 38.28 27.40 36.95
N VAL A 510 38.68 26.51 37.86
CA VAL A 510 38.19 25.13 37.92
C VAL A 510 37.84 24.76 39.34
N VAL A 511 36.79 23.96 39.50
CA VAL A 511 36.35 23.43 40.79
C VAL A 511 36.29 21.90 40.74
N GLY A 512 36.82 21.27 41.79
CA GLY A 512 36.64 19.86 42.09
C GLY A 512 35.61 19.67 43.21
N GLY A 513 34.76 18.66 43.08
CA GLY A 513 33.69 18.36 44.04
C GLY A 513 32.37 19.10 43.80
N VAL A 514 32.25 19.80 42.67
CA VAL A 514 31.03 20.49 42.20
C VAL A 514 30.90 20.20 40.70
N PRO A 515 29.69 19.94 40.16
CA PRO A 515 28.37 19.94 40.82
C PRO A 515 28.06 18.66 41.61
N VAL A 516 28.87 17.61 41.46
CA VAL A 516 28.72 16.35 42.21
C VAL A 516 29.82 16.27 43.28
N PRO A 517 29.47 16.15 44.58
CA PRO A 517 30.45 16.00 45.66
C PRO A 517 31.29 14.74 45.47
N THR A 518 32.63 14.88 45.51
CA THR A 518 33.58 13.76 45.33
C THR A 518 34.64 13.80 46.42
N GLY A 519 34.91 12.67 47.09
CA GLY A 519 35.92 12.62 48.17
C GLY A 519 37.36 12.84 47.69
N SER A 520 37.64 12.66 46.39
CA SER A 520 38.95 12.87 45.76
C SER A 520 39.09 14.23 45.07
N HIS A 521 38.24 15.21 45.42
CA HIS A 521 38.22 16.53 44.78
C HIS A 521 39.59 17.23 44.77
N ALA A 522 40.36 17.15 45.87
CA ALA A 522 41.66 17.80 45.98
C ALA A 522 42.72 17.13 45.10
N LEU A 523 42.74 15.79 45.07
CA LEU A 523 43.64 14.97 44.25
C LEU A 523 43.46 15.29 42.75
N ARG A 524 42.21 15.30 42.29
CA ARG A 524 41.85 15.60 40.89
C ARG A 524 42.31 17.00 40.47
N VAL A 525 42.06 18.00 41.32
CA VAL A 525 42.45 19.39 41.05
C VAL A 525 43.98 19.58 41.11
N ALA A 526 44.68 18.89 42.02
CA ALA A 526 46.14 18.92 42.08
C ALA A 526 46.80 18.30 40.83
N ASN A 527 46.29 17.16 40.36
CA ASN A 527 46.74 16.55 39.11
C ASN A 527 46.44 17.43 37.89
N PHE A 528 45.24 18.01 37.86
CA PHE A 528 44.85 18.98 36.83
C PHE A 528 45.81 20.19 36.80
N ALA A 529 46.18 20.75 37.96
CA ALA A 529 47.14 21.86 38.08
C ALA A 529 48.51 21.53 37.49
N LEU A 530 49.03 20.32 37.77
CA LEU A 530 50.29 19.83 37.20
C LEU A 530 50.18 19.66 35.68
N GLY A 531 49.05 19.13 35.19
CA GLY A 531 48.76 18.99 33.75
C GLY A 531 48.65 20.33 33.03
N MET A 532 48.02 21.33 33.65
CA MET A 532 47.96 22.70 33.11
C MET A 532 49.35 23.29 32.94
N ARG A 533 50.22 23.16 33.96
CA ARG A 533 51.61 23.64 33.90
C ARG A 533 52.39 22.99 32.76
N ILE A 534 52.24 21.68 32.57
CA ILE A 534 52.89 20.95 31.46
C ILE A 534 52.34 21.42 30.10
N SER A 535 51.01 21.57 29.99
CA SER A 535 50.35 22.00 28.75
C SER A 535 50.68 23.44 28.35
N ALA A 536 50.84 24.34 29.33
CA ALA A 536 51.19 25.73 29.10
C ALA A 536 52.56 25.88 28.42
N LYS A 537 53.51 24.98 28.75
CA LYS A 537 54.85 24.95 28.12
C LYS A 537 54.83 24.60 26.63
N GLU A 538 53.74 24.02 26.15
CA GLU A 538 53.56 23.69 24.73
C GLU A 538 52.98 24.86 23.91
N VAL A 539 52.60 25.98 24.56
CA VAL A 539 52.07 27.17 23.89
C VAL A 539 53.13 28.27 23.97
N MET A 540 53.45 28.87 22.82
CA MET A 540 54.48 29.90 22.71
C MET A 540 53.89 31.30 22.86
N ASN A 541 54.64 32.17 23.52
CA ASN A 541 54.34 33.59 23.60
C ASN A 541 54.59 34.27 22.24
N PRO A 542 53.60 34.96 21.65
CA PRO A 542 53.73 35.62 20.35
C PRO A 542 54.74 36.77 20.32
N VAL A 543 55.09 37.35 21.48
CA VAL A 543 56.06 38.46 21.60
C VAL A 543 57.48 37.93 21.76
N THR A 544 57.70 37.01 22.70
CA THR A 544 59.04 36.57 23.10
C THR A 544 59.50 35.28 22.43
N GLY A 545 58.58 34.50 21.85
CA GLY A 545 58.87 33.17 21.30
C GLY A 545 59.15 32.10 22.37
N GLU A 546 59.08 32.45 23.66
CA GLU A 546 59.28 31.53 24.78
C GLU A 546 57.96 30.88 25.23
N PRO A 547 58.00 29.72 25.89
CA PRO A 547 56.80 29.08 26.44
C PRO A 547 56.06 29.97 27.44
N ILE A 548 54.72 29.94 27.38
CA ILE A 548 53.88 30.70 28.32
C ILE A 548 54.03 30.14 29.73
N GLN A 549 54.22 31.04 30.69
CA GLN A 549 54.24 30.72 32.11
C GLN A 549 52.88 31.07 32.73
N ILE A 550 52.39 30.17 33.56
CA ILE A 550 51.17 30.38 34.34
C ILE A 550 51.49 30.41 35.83
N ARG A 551 50.68 31.17 36.59
CA ARG A 551 50.59 31.06 38.05
C ARG A 551 49.35 30.26 38.37
N VAL A 552 49.46 29.33 39.33
CA VAL A 552 48.32 28.51 39.75
C VAL A 552 48.18 28.58 41.26
N GLY A 553 46.97 28.88 41.74
CA GLY A 553 46.62 28.91 43.16
C GLY A 553 45.50 27.93 43.48
N ILE A 554 45.65 27.16 44.56
CA ILE A 554 44.68 26.15 44.99
C ILE A 554 44.27 26.36 46.44
N HIS A 555 42.95 26.34 46.67
CA HIS A 555 42.37 26.40 48.01
C HIS A 555 41.17 25.46 48.17
N THR A 556 41.06 24.86 49.34
CA THR A 556 39.96 23.94 49.70
C THR A 556 39.09 24.57 50.79
N GLY A 557 37.78 24.59 50.60
CA GLY A 557 36.81 25.13 51.55
C GLY A 557 35.35 24.97 51.08
N PRO A 558 34.37 25.45 51.87
CA PRO A 558 32.95 25.41 51.51
C PRO A 558 32.58 26.46 50.46
N VAL A 559 31.62 26.15 49.58
CA VAL A 559 31.12 27.08 48.55
C VAL A 559 29.62 26.94 48.36
N LEU A 560 28.95 28.04 48.06
CA LEU A 560 27.57 28.04 47.60
C LEU A 560 27.56 28.11 46.08
N ALA A 561 26.86 27.20 45.40
CA ALA A 561 26.75 27.20 43.95
C ALA A 561 25.29 27.32 43.50
N GLY A 562 25.04 28.10 42.45
CA GLY A 562 23.71 28.35 41.94
C GLY A 562 23.71 28.87 40.51
N VAL A 563 22.57 28.76 39.83
CA VAL A 563 22.39 29.27 38.47
C VAL A 563 21.89 30.72 38.54
N VAL A 564 22.61 31.64 37.90
CA VAL A 564 22.27 33.06 37.85
C VAL A 564 21.94 33.48 36.42
N GLY A 565 20.85 34.22 36.24
CA GLY A 565 20.41 34.78 34.97
C GLY A 565 19.29 33.97 34.29
N ASP A 566 18.24 34.67 33.83
CA ASP A 566 17.04 34.06 33.23
C ASP A 566 17.21 33.77 31.72
N LYS A 567 17.71 34.77 30.97
CA LYS A 567 17.94 34.61 29.51
C LYS A 567 19.23 33.85 29.17
N MET A 568 20.25 33.97 30.01
CA MET A 568 21.56 33.33 29.85
C MET A 568 21.99 32.76 31.21
N PRO A 569 21.54 31.55 31.56
CA PRO A 569 21.84 30.94 32.85
C PRO A 569 23.32 30.58 32.94
N ARG A 570 23.99 31.04 34.00
CA ARG A 570 25.39 30.72 34.32
C ARG A 570 25.48 30.04 35.67
N TYR A 571 26.25 28.96 35.75
CA TYR A 571 26.51 28.31 37.03
C TYR A 571 27.64 29.03 37.77
N CYS A 572 27.27 29.76 38.82
CA CYS A 572 28.18 30.63 39.56
C CYS A 572 28.49 30.04 40.94
N LEU A 573 29.71 30.31 41.42
CA LEU A 573 30.21 29.93 42.75
C LEU A 573 30.38 31.17 43.61
N PHE A 574 29.88 31.12 44.84
CA PHE A 574 29.94 32.19 45.81
C PHE A 574 30.54 31.70 47.13
N GLY A 575 31.39 32.52 47.74
CA GLY A 575 31.96 32.24 49.06
C GLY A 575 33.37 32.78 49.22
N ASP A 576 33.81 32.86 50.47
CA ASP A 576 35.16 33.32 50.82
C ASP A 576 36.27 32.38 50.30
N THR A 577 35.93 31.11 50.04
CA THR A 577 36.83 30.13 49.41
C THR A 577 37.25 30.56 48.00
N VAL A 578 36.35 31.17 47.21
CA VAL A 578 36.68 31.69 45.86
C VAL A 578 37.71 32.82 45.97
N ASN A 579 37.47 33.77 46.88
CA ASN A 579 38.36 34.91 47.10
C ASN A 579 39.74 34.48 47.62
N THR A 580 39.77 33.50 48.53
CA THR A 580 41.02 32.96 49.07
C THR A 580 41.82 32.20 48.00
N ALA A 581 41.16 31.43 47.13
CA ALA A 581 41.80 30.75 46.01
C ALA A 581 42.42 31.74 45.00
N SER A 582 41.69 32.80 44.63
CA SER A 582 42.21 33.87 43.78
C SER A 582 43.46 34.54 44.40
N ARG A 583 43.47 34.79 45.71
CA ARG A 583 44.66 35.34 46.40
C ARG A 583 45.86 34.40 46.40
N MET A 584 45.64 33.08 46.42
CA MET A 584 46.71 32.08 46.28
C MET A 584 47.33 32.14 44.89
N GLU A 585 46.54 32.38 43.84
CA GLU A 585 47.07 32.59 42.49
C GLU A 585 47.92 33.87 42.45
N SER A 586 47.40 35.00 42.94
CA SER A 586 48.04 36.30 42.73
C SER A 586 49.36 36.46 43.49
N HIS A 587 49.50 35.78 44.65
CA HIS A 587 50.78 35.70 45.37
C HIS A 587 51.67 34.56 44.87
N GLY A 588 51.23 33.75 43.90
CA GLY A 588 51.97 32.64 43.33
C GLY A 588 53.24 33.09 42.59
N LEU A 589 54.16 32.15 42.39
CA LEU A 589 55.35 32.37 41.56
C LEU A 589 55.13 31.78 40.16
N PRO A 590 55.73 32.36 39.11
CA PRO A 590 55.68 31.79 37.76
C PRO A 590 56.11 30.32 37.73
N ASP A 591 55.39 29.49 36.96
CA ASP A 591 55.63 28.05 36.77
C ASP A 591 55.54 27.20 38.06
N LYS A 592 54.94 27.75 39.14
CA LYS A 592 54.72 27.03 40.40
C LYS A 592 53.23 26.96 40.76
N VAL A 593 52.84 25.82 41.32
CA VAL A 593 51.48 25.62 41.85
C VAL A 593 51.49 25.93 43.35
N HIS A 594 50.75 26.95 43.74
CA HIS A 594 50.72 27.49 45.10
C HIS A 594 49.50 26.97 45.86
N LEU A 595 49.73 26.44 47.06
CA LEU A 595 48.72 25.82 47.90
C LEU A 595 48.50 26.62 49.18
N SER A 596 47.23 26.81 49.52
CA SER A 596 46.82 27.20 50.88
C SER A 596 47.00 26.07 51.90
N PRO A 597 47.05 26.37 53.21
CA PRO A 597 47.19 25.33 54.24
C PRO A 597 46.03 24.33 54.28
N THR A 598 44.81 24.74 53.91
CA THR A 598 43.68 23.79 53.82
C THR A 598 43.78 22.86 52.63
N ALA A 599 44.31 23.34 51.49
CA ALA A 599 44.61 22.49 50.34
C ALA A 599 45.74 21.51 50.63
N TYR A 600 46.78 21.95 51.36
CA TYR A 600 47.86 21.08 51.83
C TYR A 600 47.33 19.92 52.68
N ARG A 601 46.53 20.19 53.71
CA ARG A 601 45.93 19.15 54.57
C ARG A 601 45.07 18.16 53.78
N ALA A 602 44.38 18.62 52.74
CA ALA A 602 43.57 17.75 51.87
C ALA A 602 44.42 16.85 50.95
N LEU A 603 45.70 17.19 50.73
CA LEU A 603 46.66 16.45 49.91
C LEU A 603 47.71 15.71 50.74
N GLU A 604 47.75 15.96 52.05
CA GLU A 604 48.67 15.30 52.99
C GLU A 604 48.43 13.78 52.94
N ASN A 605 49.51 13.01 52.75
CA ASN A 605 49.51 11.55 52.56
C ASN A 605 48.95 11.01 51.23
N GLN A 606 48.73 11.86 50.22
CA GLN A 606 48.21 11.44 48.89
C GLN A 606 49.32 11.21 47.83
N GLY A 607 50.59 11.15 48.24
CA GLY A 607 51.73 10.87 47.33
C GLY A 607 52.19 12.06 46.50
N PHE A 608 52.04 13.29 47.01
CA PHE A 608 52.55 14.50 46.37
C PHE A 608 53.80 15.03 47.06
N GLU A 609 54.74 15.52 46.26
CA GLU A 609 55.90 16.26 46.76
C GLU A 609 55.52 17.75 46.92
N ILE A 610 55.49 18.21 48.17
CA ILE A 610 55.07 19.55 48.55
C ILE A 610 56.15 20.20 49.42
N ILE A 611 56.55 21.43 49.08
CA ILE A 611 57.59 22.19 49.78
C ILE A 611 56.96 23.41 50.46
N GLU A 612 57.32 23.67 51.72
CA GLU A 612 56.90 24.87 52.43
C GLU A 612 57.55 26.13 51.84
N ARG A 613 56.74 27.15 51.55
CA ARG A 613 57.20 28.46 51.06
C ARG A 613 57.60 29.40 52.20
N GLY A 614 56.90 29.30 53.33
CA GLY A 614 56.97 30.23 54.47
C GLY A 614 55.69 31.04 54.66
N GLU A 615 55.72 31.97 55.61
CA GLU A 615 54.58 32.84 55.92
C GLU A 615 54.44 33.99 54.91
N ILE A 616 53.23 34.16 54.38
CA ILE A 616 52.85 35.29 53.53
C ILE A 616 51.70 36.06 54.17
N GLU A 617 51.70 37.38 54.02
CA GLU A 617 50.59 38.22 54.47
C GLU A 617 49.50 38.26 53.39
N VAL A 618 48.34 37.66 53.70
CA VAL A 618 47.20 37.62 52.77
C VAL A 618 46.11 38.54 53.28
N LYS A 619 45.78 39.54 52.46
CA LYS A 619 44.75 40.54 52.74
C LYS A 619 43.48 39.88 53.28
N GLY A 620 42.99 40.28 54.45
CA GLY A 620 41.76 39.75 55.06
C GLY A 620 41.89 38.38 55.74
N LYS A 621 43.08 37.74 55.72
CA LYS A 621 43.36 36.48 56.43
C LYS A 621 44.56 36.59 57.40
N GLY A 622 45.39 37.63 57.27
CA GLY A 622 46.59 37.81 58.08
C GLY A 622 47.76 36.98 57.54
N LYS A 623 48.73 36.69 58.41
CA LYS A 623 49.87 35.83 58.06
C LYS A 623 49.41 34.37 57.92
N MET A 624 49.74 33.74 56.80
CA MET A 624 49.47 32.32 56.57
C MET A 624 50.69 31.61 55.99
N THR A 625 50.98 30.42 56.52
CA THR A 625 51.98 29.52 55.94
C THR A 625 51.42 28.87 54.69
N THR A 626 52.19 28.92 53.61
CA THR A 626 51.78 28.41 52.29
C THR A 626 52.79 27.44 51.72
N TYR A 627 52.39 26.69 50.70
CA TYR A 627 53.16 25.58 50.17
C TYR A 627 53.21 25.61 48.64
N PHE A 628 54.24 24.99 48.05
CA PHE A 628 54.36 24.76 46.62
C PHE A 628 54.23 23.27 46.31
N LEU A 629 53.34 22.94 45.37
CA LEU A 629 53.22 21.61 44.80
C LEU A 629 54.23 21.44 43.66
N ILE A 630 55.12 20.46 43.79
CA ILE A 630 56.21 20.22 42.83
C ILE A 630 55.79 19.18 41.79
N GLN A 631 55.46 17.97 42.25
CA GLN A 631 55.10 16.84 41.41
C GLN A 631 54.28 15.79 42.16
N ASN A 632 53.65 14.89 41.40
CA ASN A 632 53.02 13.68 41.92
C ASN A 632 54.03 12.52 41.86
N LEU A 633 54.21 11.78 42.95
CA LEU A 633 55.11 10.63 43.02
C LEU A 633 54.44 9.34 42.52
N ASN A 634 53.12 9.31 42.50
CA ASN A 634 52.31 8.14 42.17
C ASN A 634 51.82 8.11 40.71
N ALA A 635 51.89 9.23 39.98
CA ALA A 635 51.38 9.34 38.62
C ALA A 635 52.45 9.88 37.66
N THR A 636 52.57 9.25 36.50
CA THR A 636 53.48 9.68 35.44
C THR A 636 52.95 10.91 34.70
N LYS A 637 53.84 11.65 34.03
CA LYS A 637 53.44 12.84 33.24
C LYS A 637 52.43 12.50 32.14
N ASP A 638 52.51 11.31 31.55
CA ASP A 638 51.59 10.88 30.49
C ASP A 638 50.20 10.54 31.03
N GLU A 639 50.11 9.93 32.22
CA GLU A 639 48.84 9.69 32.93
C GLU A 639 48.16 11.01 33.31
N ILE A 640 48.92 11.98 33.83
CA ILE A 640 48.40 13.32 34.17
C ILE A 640 47.89 14.05 32.93
N MET A 641 48.48 13.82 31.76
CA MET A 641 48.07 14.41 30.48
C MET A 641 46.99 13.60 29.76
N GLY A 642 46.56 12.45 30.30
CA GLY A 642 45.58 11.57 29.69
C GLY A 642 46.03 10.99 28.34
N ARG A 643 47.34 10.81 28.14
CA ARG A 643 47.91 10.19 26.93
C ARG A 643 47.92 8.67 27.10
N PRO A 644 47.57 7.88 26.06
CA PRO A 644 47.61 6.43 26.16
C PRO A 644 49.05 5.96 26.38
N ILE A 645 49.28 5.19 27.44
CA ILE A 645 50.58 4.58 27.74
C ILE A 645 50.84 3.50 26.69
N THR A 646 51.81 3.69 25.80
CA THR A 646 52.38 2.58 25.02
C THR A 646 53.29 1.75 25.92
N PRO A 647 53.03 0.44 26.13
CA PRO A 647 53.90 -0.36 26.98
C PRO A 647 55.21 -0.64 26.26
N LEU A 648 56.33 -0.15 26.78
CA LEU A 648 57.67 -0.59 26.39
C LEU A 648 58.17 -1.64 27.39
N ASP A 649 58.26 -2.87 26.86
CA ASP A 649 59.18 -3.97 27.17
C ASP A 649 59.45 -4.36 28.64
N HIS A 650 58.63 -5.26 29.19
CA HIS A 650 59.08 -6.24 30.18
C HIS A 650 58.51 -7.62 29.86
N LYS A 651 59.40 -8.53 29.40
CA LYS A 651 59.13 -9.96 29.23
C LYS A 651 58.77 -10.60 30.58
N GLY A 652 57.59 -11.23 30.68
CA GLY A 652 57.38 -12.38 31.55
C GLY A 652 56.03 -12.47 32.29
N LYS A 653 55.22 -13.46 31.86
CA LYS A 653 54.19 -14.21 32.61
C LYS A 653 52.77 -13.61 32.78
N GLN A 654 51.91 -14.04 31.83
CA GLN A 654 50.60 -14.70 32.02
C GLN A 654 49.81 -14.50 33.34
N LYS A 655 48.62 -13.87 33.27
CA LYS A 655 47.28 -14.52 33.25
C LYS A 655 46.12 -13.50 33.44
N ARG A 656 45.37 -13.27 32.36
CA ARG A 656 43.90 -13.28 32.21
C ARG A 656 43.01 -12.75 33.37
N MET A 657 42.32 -11.62 33.14
CA MET A 657 40.88 -11.51 33.43
C MET A 657 40.21 -10.39 32.60
N VAL A 658 38.90 -10.53 32.46
CA VAL A 658 38.03 -10.17 31.34
C VAL A 658 37.37 -8.81 31.52
N LEU A 659 37.36 -7.95 30.49
CA LEU A 659 36.14 -7.31 30.01
C LEU A 659 36.34 -6.72 28.61
N SER A 660 35.56 -7.29 27.70
CA SER A 660 35.37 -6.91 26.31
C SER A 660 34.08 -6.08 26.20
N LEU A 661 33.98 -5.34 25.10
CA LEU A 661 32.83 -4.62 24.52
C LEU A 661 32.66 -3.19 25.07
N MET A 662 32.84 -2.13 24.28
CA MET A 662 32.28 -1.96 22.92
C MET A 662 33.24 -1.25 21.93
N SER A 663 32.92 -1.39 20.64
CA SER A 663 33.53 -0.80 19.43
C SER A 663 34.76 -1.55 18.90
N ASN A 664 34.90 -1.87 17.63
CA ASN A 664 34.04 -1.85 16.45
C ASN A 664 34.68 -2.83 15.47
N THR A 665 33.90 -3.63 14.72
CA THR A 665 34.15 -3.77 13.27
C THR A 665 33.02 -4.50 12.57
N PHE A 666 32.67 -3.89 11.44
CA PHE A 666 31.82 -4.37 10.38
C PHE A 666 32.25 -5.73 9.79
N SER A 667 31.23 -6.47 9.33
CA SER A 667 31.20 -7.43 8.22
C SER A 667 32.03 -8.71 8.29
N THR A 668 31.36 -9.86 8.42
CA THR A 668 31.16 -10.83 7.30
C THR A 668 30.35 -12.05 7.76
N ASN A 669 29.34 -12.41 6.95
CA ASN A 669 28.68 -13.72 6.74
C ASN A 669 28.42 -14.68 7.92
N ASN A 670 27.15 -14.85 8.29
CA ASN A 670 26.35 -16.04 7.93
C ASN A 670 24.98 -16.01 8.64
N LEU A 671 23.94 -15.67 7.88
CA LEU A 671 22.56 -16.07 8.19
C LEU A 671 22.12 -16.99 7.06
N ARG A 672 21.88 -18.25 7.43
CA ARG A 672 21.28 -19.25 6.55
C ARG A 672 19.86 -18.81 6.20
N TYR A 673 19.62 -18.80 4.90
CA TYR A 673 18.31 -18.88 4.26
C TYR A 673 17.55 -20.15 4.70
N ILE A 674 16.24 -19.99 4.89
CA ILE A 674 15.22 -20.95 4.46
C ILE A 674 14.31 -20.19 3.47
N GLU A 675 13.89 -20.92 2.44
CA GLU A 675 13.49 -20.55 1.08
C GLU A 675 12.15 -19.79 0.93
N GLY A 676 11.97 -19.14 -0.23
CA GLY A 676 10.64 -18.78 -0.74
C GLY A 676 10.58 -17.57 -1.69
N SER A 677 10.95 -17.76 -2.95
CA SER A 677 10.93 -16.85 -4.13
C SER A 677 9.51 -16.41 -4.60
N PRO A 678 9.29 -15.74 -5.76
CA PRO A 678 9.80 -14.43 -6.24
C PRO A 678 8.72 -13.55 -6.96
N TRP A 679 9.00 -12.25 -7.16
CA TRP A 679 8.59 -11.52 -8.36
C TRP A 679 9.74 -10.65 -8.86
N VAL A 680 10.23 -10.95 -10.06
CA VAL A 680 11.34 -10.29 -10.76
C VAL A 680 10.77 -9.32 -11.80
N LEU A 681 11.18 -8.06 -11.68
CA LEU A 681 11.11 -7.05 -12.74
C LEU A 681 12.21 -7.33 -13.76
N ARG A 682 11.85 -7.42 -15.05
CA ARG A 682 12.79 -7.56 -16.17
C ARG A 682 12.92 -6.23 -16.89
N ALA A 683 14.15 -5.71 -16.94
CA ALA A 683 14.57 -4.64 -17.83
C ALA A 683 14.69 -5.17 -19.27
N ASN A 684 14.40 -4.31 -20.24
CA ASN A 684 14.49 -4.62 -21.67
C ASN A 684 15.44 -3.62 -22.34
N THR A 685 16.40 -4.13 -23.12
CA THR A 685 17.33 -3.38 -23.96
C THR A 685 17.07 -3.67 -25.45
N GLY A 686 16.86 -2.61 -26.24
CA GLY A 686 17.31 -2.48 -27.63
C GLY A 686 16.40 -2.96 -28.77
N THR A 687 15.83 -2.01 -29.53
CA THR A 687 15.97 -1.87 -31.02
C THR A 687 15.18 -0.64 -31.53
N SER A 688 15.80 0.16 -32.41
CA SER A 688 15.26 1.29 -33.21
C SER A 688 14.47 0.77 -34.45
N PRO A 689 13.82 1.57 -35.36
CA PRO A 689 14.00 2.99 -35.78
C PRO A 689 12.63 3.72 -36.14
N PRO A 690 12.53 4.78 -37.00
CA PRO A 690 13.45 5.86 -37.40
C PRO A 690 12.95 7.28 -37.05
N THR A 691 13.87 8.23 -37.14
CA THR A 691 13.72 9.69 -37.00
C THR A 691 13.10 10.37 -38.23
N THR A 692 12.20 11.34 -38.02
CA THR A 692 11.98 12.49 -38.91
C THR A 692 12.09 13.80 -38.12
N LYS A 693 12.78 14.77 -38.74
CA LYS A 693 13.22 16.08 -38.22
C LYS A 693 12.05 17.06 -38.03
N LEU A 694 12.22 18.04 -37.13
CA LEU A 694 11.90 19.50 -37.26
C LEU A 694 12.19 20.16 -35.89
N GLN A 695 13.34 20.81 -35.70
CA GLN A 695 13.67 22.24 -35.88
C GLN A 695 13.14 23.20 -34.79
N GLY A 696 14.11 23.85 -34.09
CA GLY A 696 14.05 25.19 -33.50
C GLY A 696 13.20 25.38 -32.24
N SER A 697 13.54 26.17 -31.23
CA SER A 697 14.73 26.94 -30.87
C SER A 697 14.43 27.51 -29.47
N ALA A 698 15.37 27.36 -28.54
CA ALA A 698 15.31 28.00 -27.23
C ALA A 698 15.56 29.51 -27.36
N GLN A 699 14.86 30.32 -26.57
CA GLN A 699 15.36 31.64 -26.22
C GLN A 699 15.04 31.96 -24.76
N ILE A 700 16.12 31.94 -23.98
CA ILE A 700 16.23 32.40 -22.60
C ILE A 700 16.43 33.92 -22.67
N HIS A 701 15.69 34.68 -21.88
CA HIS A 701 16.04 36.08 -21.59
C HIS A 701 16.11 36.30 -20.08
N LEU A 702 17.32 36.64 -19.62
CA LEU A 702 17.68 37.11 -18.29
C LEU A 702 18.55 38.35 -18.48
N SER A 703 18.12 39.48 -17.92
CA SER A 703 18.86 40.73 -17.60
C SER A 703 17.83 41.86 -17.46
N ASN A 704 17.94 42.89 -16.61
CA ASN A 704 18.97 43.32 -15.66
C ASN A 704 18.35 44.31 -14.64
N PHE A 705 19.06 44.46 -13.53
CA PHE A 705 18.92 45.46 -12.46
C PHE A 705 18.91 46.93 -12.93
N CYS A 706 18.17 47.80 -12.21
CA CYS A 706 18.70 49.11 -11.79
C CYS A 706 17.93 49.69 -10.58
N CYS A 707 18.68 50.12 -9.56
CA CYS A 707 18.25 50.93 -8.41
C CYS A 707 17.93 52.37 -8.83
N VAL A 708 17.14 53.11 -8.02
CA VAL A 708 17.49 54.42 -7.40
C VAL A 708 16.30 55.01 -6.60
N LYS A 709 16.56 55.29 -5.32
CA LYS A 709 16.13 56.34 -4.36
C LYS A 709 14.71 56.97 -4.40
N GLY A 710 14.11 57.09 -3.21
CA GLY A 710 12.85 57.81 -2.90
C GLY A 710 12.91 59.35 -2.99
N PRO A 711 11.85 60.08 -2.58
CA PRO A 711 11.69 60.40 -1.16
C PRO A 711 10.24 60.45 -0.60
N SER A 712 10.21 60.63 0.72
CA SER A 712 9.12 60.81 1.68
C SER A 712 8.23 62.05 1.51
N THR A 713 6.97 61.94 1.98
CA THR A 713 6.03 62.91 2.62
C THR A 713 4.61 62.42 2.30
N GLY A 714 3.55 62.43 3.12
CA GLY A 714 3.24 62.85 4.47
C GLY A 714 1.71 62.82 4.61
N THR A 715 1.21 62.52 5.81
CA THR A 715 -0.12 62.85 6.38
C THR A 715 -1.43 62.14 5.95
N SER A 716 -1.88 61.25 6.84
CA SER A 716 -3.08 61.42 7.71
C SER A 716 -4.40 60.66 7.44
N ARG A 717 -4.99 60.24 8.57
CA ARG A 717 -6.34 59.72 8.90
C ARG A 717 -6.54 58.21 8.68
N ALA A 718 -6.67 57.35 9.69
CA ALA A 718 -7.48 57.29 10.93
C ALA A 718 -8.61 56.23 10.78
N GLY A 719 -8.70 55.32 11.74
CA GLY A 719 -9.72 54.26 11.86
C GLY A 719 -9.06 52.92 12.21
N GLN A 720 -8.82 52.64 13.50
CA GLN A 720 -9.65 51.74 14.33
C GLN A 720 -9.78 50.34 13.71
N GLY A 721 -9.37 49.22 14.33
CA GLY A 721 -9.02 48.98 15.72
C GLY A 721 -8.32 47.63 15.90
N CYS A 722 -7.96 47.40 17.15
CA CYS A 722 -7.01 46.44 17.71
C CYS A 722 -7.12 44.98 17.28
N TRP A 723 -5.94 44.40 17.02
CA TRP A 723 -5.59 43.01 17.33
C TRP A 723 -4.92 42.97 18.71
N ALA A 724 -5.44 42.15 19.62
CA ALA A 724 -4.78 41.61 20.82
C ALA A 724 -5.72 40.51 21.37
N SER A 725 -5.44 39.22 21.15
CA SER A 725 -4.57 38.33 21.95
C SER A 725 -5.13 37.97 23.34
N CYS A 726 -5.34 36.67 23.57
CA CYS A 726 -5.09 35.87 24.80
C CYS A 726 -6.03 34.64 24.82
N LEU A 727 -5.50 33.42 24.69
CA LEU A 727 -5.01 32.53 25.75
C LEU A 727 -6.13 31.86 26.56
N GLY A 728 -6.18 30.52 26.44
CA GLY A 728 -6.51 29.55 27.49
C GLY A 728 -7.96 29.51 28.01
N ASP A 729 -8.64 28.38 27.81
CA ASP A 729 -8.83 27.44 28.92
C ASP A 729 -9.41 26.10 28.43
N GLY A 730 -8.98 25.00 29.05
CA GLY A 730 -9.43 23.66 28.73
C GLY A 730 -10.79 23.35 29.37
N ARG A 731 -11.64 22.61 28.65
CA ARG A 731 -12.56 21.62 29.24
C ARG A 731 -13.14 20.70 28.17
N GLN A 732 -13.01 19.41 28.43
CA GLN A 732 -13.71 18.31 27.76
C GLN A 732 -15.21 18.57 27.65
N LYS A 733 -15.79 18.37 26.46
CA LYS A 733 -17.15 17.86 26.31
C LYS A 733 -17.24 16.91 25.10
N PHE A 734 -17.42 15.64 25.42
CA PHE A 734 -18.13 14.66 24.60
C PHE A 734 -19.47 15.26 24.14
N LEU A 735 -19.75 15.24 22.84
CA LEU A 735 -21.12 15.36 22.33
C LEU A 735 -21.31 14.36 21.19
N SER A 736 -21.97 13.26 21.58
CA SER A 736 -22.73 12.34 20.74
C SER A 736 -23.66 13.09 19.78
N TRP A 737 -23.69 12.70 18.51
CA TRP A 737 -24.79 13.02 17.60
C TRP A 737 -25.59 11.75 17.30
N ALA A 738 -26.89 11.90 17.51
CA ALA A 738 -27.93 10.88 17.51
C ALA A 738 -28.32 10.42 16.09
N PRO A 739 -28.91 9.21 15.96
CA PRO A 739 -29.47 8.71 14.70
C PRO A 739 -30.82 9.36 14.38
N ILE A 740 -31.02 9.70 13.10
CA ILE A 740 -32.27 10.20 12.56
C ILE A 740 -33.22 9.01 12.34
N HIS A 741 -34.32 9.01 13.08
CA HIS A 741 -35.51 8.21 12.80
C HIS A 741 -36.25 8.79 11.59
N LEU A 742 -36.59 7.95 10.63
CA LEU A 742 -37.65 8.21 9.65
C LEU A 742 -38.77 7.20 9.92
N SER A 743 -39.92 7.77 10.29
CA SER A 743 -41.26 7.17 10.35
C SER A 743 -41.83 6.95 8.96
#